data_AF-A0A7Y0C7N8-F1
#
_entry.id   AF-A0A7Y0C7N8-F1
#
_cell.length_a   1.000
_cell.length_b   1.000
_cell.length_c   1.000
_cell.angle_alpha   90.00
_cell.angle_beta   90.00
_cell.angle_gamma   90.00
#
_symmetry.space_group_name_H-M   'P 1'
#
loop_
_entity.id
_entity.type
_entity.pdbx_description
1 polymer ?
#
loop_
_entity_poly.entity_id
_entity_poly.type
_entity_poly.pdbx_seq_one_letter_code
_entity_poly.pdbx_strand_id
1 'polypeptide(L)'
;MTVSTQGMKVNWGSRTLRASVELLSSMRFSISLLTVICIASVIGTVLKQQEPLSNYVNQFGPFWAQVFNLTSLNTIYSAWWFLLILTFLVISTSLCIARNAPKILIDLSQLKENVREQSLKAFGHRAEGALAELPEVAARRIGQTLVQSGWKVKLQQRNTGWMVAAKKGTANKLGYIAAHSAIVLICVGGLLDGDMMVRAQMWLGGKSIYTGGGLISDVPSQHRLSDSNPTFRANLLVAEGTQSGTAILNQPGGVLLQELPFSIELKKFIVEYYSTGMPKLFASDIIIHDKETGDKVPVRVEVNHPAKYKGVEIYQSSFDDGGSSVTLKAIPMAAASKPFEIQGTIGGSSSLTSGAEKLTLEYTALRVINVENFAAGGNQGSGSGTDVRKVDLRQAIDTRLGAANKTVTQKELRNVGPSVRYKLRDAAGQAREFQNYMLPVKVDEGLDSPAVFLMGVRETPADAFQYLRIPVDAEGSMETFVRLRAALADPAQRELAVNRYASQAIGPDRPELIPQLAASASRALALFAGSGAPGPSSGNVKTAAGLEAISNFMEANVPEAERNRAGEMLVRILNGGLFELTQMTREQSGLKPLPQDEKTRAFMSQMVLSLSDAPHYPAPMAFELKDFTQVQASVFQVARAPGKTVVYLGCGFLILGIFAMLYVRERRVWVWLAPRQTDFTAESGNPIAVGGHPVSESTASSYATMALSTNRKTMDGDKEFEMLKTKLLQAPL
;
A
#
# COMPACT_ATOMS: atom_id res chain seq x y z
N MET A 1 -17.51 -38.71 18.73
CA MET A 1 -18.04 -38.99 17.38
C MET A 1 -16.91 -38.68 16.41
N THR A 2 -16.44 -39.67 15.67
CA THR A 2 -15.52 -39.44 14.55
C THR A 2 -16.30 -38.70 13.47
N VAL A 3 -15.94 -37.45 13.21
CA VAL A 3 -16.56 -36.66 12.14
C VAL A 3 -16.10 -37.30 10.83
N SER A 4 -17.01 -37.95 10.11
CA SER A 4 -16.68 -38.53 8.80
C SER A 4 -16.23 -37.42 7.85
N THR A 5 -15.06 -37.59 7.25
CA THR A 5 -14.48 -36.66 6.26
C THR A 5 -15.14 -36.77 4.89
N GLN A 6 -16.01 -37.78 4.69
CA GLN A 6 -16.76 -38.02 3.45
C GLN A 6 -17.94 -37.05 3.31
N GLY A 7 -18.29 -36.70 2.08
CA GLY A 7 -19.40 -35.82 1.75
C GLY A 7 -20.79 -36.37 2.09
N MET A 8 -21.81 -35.56 1.82
CA MET A 8 -23.22 -35.92 1.92
C MET A 8 -23.59 -36.88 0.80
N LYS A 9 -24.12 -38.05 1.18
CA LYS A 9 -24.74 -38.99 0.23
C LYS A 9 -26.21 -38.62 0.06
N VAL A 10 -26.57 -38.32 -1.17
CA VAL A 10 -27.88 -37.81 -1.56
C VAL A 10 -28.59 -38.90 -2.36
N ASN A 11 -29.80 -39.31 -1.95
CA ASN A 11 -30.51 -40.44 -2.56
C ASN A 11 -31.41 -40.05 -3.76
N TRP A 12 -31.36 -38.78 -4.18
CA TRP A 12 -32.21 -38.15 -5.19
C TRP A 12 -31.35 -37.42 -6.22
N GLY A 13 -31.84 -37.27 -7.45
CA GLY A 13 -31.10 -36.65 -8.57
C GLY A 13 -30.21 -37.62 -9.38
N SER A 14 -29.56 -37.11 -10.44
CA SER A 14 -28.67 -37.86 -11.33
C SER A 14 -27.34 -38.25 -10.66
N ARG A 15 -26.63 -39.25 -11.22
CA ARG A 15 -25.34 -39.73 -10.68
C ARG A 15 -24.30 -38.61 -10.58
N THR A 16 -24.28 -37.71 -11.55
CA THR A 16 -23.38 -36.54 -11.56
C THR A 16 -23.69 -35.57 -10.43
N LEU A 17 -24.98 -35.24 -10.23
CA LEU A 17 -25.42 -34.32 -9.19
C LEU A 17 -25.11 -34.87 -7.79
N ARG A 18 -25.29 -36.18 -7.58
CA ARG A 18 -24.91 -36.85 -6.33
C ARG A 18 -23.41 -36.79 -6.08
N ALA A 19 -22.59 -37.10 -7.09
CA ALA A 19 -21.13 -37.05 -6.99
C ALA A 19 -20.63 -35.62 -6.73
N SER A 20 -21.23 -34.61 -7.37
CA SER A 20 -20.91 -33.19 -7.17
C SER A 20 -21.24 -32.74 -5.74
N VAL A 21 -22.41 -33.09 -5.20
CA VAL A 21 -22.76 -32.75 -3.81
C VAL A 21 -21.84 -33.46 -2.82
N GLU A 22 -21.48 -34.72 -3.06
CA GLU A 22 -20.54 -35.46 -2.22
C GLU A 22 -19.14 -34.82 -2.24
N LEU A 23 -18.64 -34.40 -3.40
CA LEU A 23 -17.36 -33.71 -3.51
C LEU A 23 -17.39 -32.34 -2.81
N LEU A 24 -18.41 -31.52 -3.11
CA LEU A 24 -18.54 -30.17 -2.56
C LEU A 24 -18.75 -30.16 -1.05
N SER A 25 -19.35 -31.20 -0.47
CA SER A 25 -19.56 -31.30 0.99
C SER A 25 -18.45 -32.05 1.74
N SER A 26 -17.34 -32.35 1.07
CA SER A 26 -16.16 -32.99 1.67
C SER A 26 -15.28 -31.99 2.43
N MET A 27 -14.89 -32.34 3.67
CA MET A 27 -13.96 -31.51 4.46
C MET A 27 -12.59 -31.38 3.78
N ARG A 28 -12.10 -32.45 3.13
CA ARG A 28 -10.79 -32.44 2.46
C ARG A 28 -10.78 -31.45 1.30
N PHE A 29 -11.87 -31.42 0.53
CA PHE A 29 -12.03 -30.50 -0.58
C PHE A 29 -12.01 -29.04 -0.12
N SER A 30 -12.75 -28.70 0.93
CA SER A 30 -12.75 -27.34 1.49
C SER A 30 -11.36 -26.91 2.01
N ILE A 31 -10.62 -27.80 2.67
CA ILE A 31 -9.26 -27.50 3.16
C ILE A 31 -8.31 -27.26 1.98
N SER A 32 -8.38 -28.08 0.93
CA SER A 32 -7.59 -27.88 -0.27
C SER A 32 -7.89 -26.53 -0.94
N LEU A 33 -9.16 -26.15 -1.07
CA LEU A 33 -9.56 -24.84 -1.62
C LEU A 33 -9.02 -23.68 -0.77
N LEU A 34 -9.11 -23.79 0.56
CA LEU A 34 -8.58 -22.77 1.46
C LEU A 34 -7.06 -22.59 1.30
N THR A 35 -6.31 -23.69 1.16
CA THR A 35 -4.86 -23.63 0.90
C THR A 35 -4.56 -22.92 -0.42
N VAL A 36 -5.29 -23.21 -1.49
CA VAL A 36 -5.10 -22.55 -2.78
C VAL A 36 -5.41 -21.05 -2.70
N ILE A 37 -6.50 -20.66 -2.03
CA ILE A 37 -6.84 -19.25 -1.80
C ILE A 37 -5.74 -18.55 -0.98
N CYS A 38 -5.18 -19.22 0.03
CA CYS A 38 -4.10 -18.68 0.84
C CYS A 38 -2.85 -18.40 -0.01
N ILE A 39 -2.43 -19.36 -0.84
CA ILE A 39 -1.29 -19.19 -1.76
C ILE A 39 -1.54 -18.04 -2.74
N ALA A 40 -2.73 -17.99 -3.35
CA ALA A 40 -3.11 -16.89 -4.23
C ALA A 40 -3.04 -15.53 -3.51
N SER A 41 -3.59 -15.44 -2.30
CA SER A 41 -3.60 -14.19 -1.52
C SER A 41 -2.19 -13.72 -1.15
N VAL A 42 -1.27 -14.64 -0.86
CA VAL A 42 0.15 -14.31 -0.64
C VAL A 42 0.78 -13.72 -1.90
N ILE A 43 0.56 -14.34 -3.07
CA ILE A 43 1.04 -13.81 -4.36
C ILE A 43 0.49 -12.40 -4.60
N GLY A 44 -0.82 -12.21 -4.37
CA GLY A 44 -1.48 -10.91 -4.50
C GLY A 44 -0.99 -9.83 -3.54
N THR A 45 -0.39 -10.23 -2.41
CA THR A 45 0.19 -9.29 -1.44
C THR A 45 1.62 -8.88 -1.84
N VAL A 46 2.38 -9.80 -2.43
CA VAL A 46 3.75 -9.54 -2.90
C VAL A 46 3.74 -8.74 -4.21
N LEU A 47 2.87 -9.11 -5.14
CA LEU A 47 2.69 -8.40 -6.41
C LEU A 47 1.71 -7.25 -6.20
N LYS A 48 2.19 -6.00 -6.26
CA LYS A 48 1.31 -4.82 -6.23
C LYS A 48 0.24 -4.96 -7.31
N GLN A 49 -1.02 -4.73 -6.93
CA GLN A 49 -2.17 -4.93 -7.82
C GLN A 49 -2.49 -3.65 -8.59
N GLN A 50 -3.03 -3.78 -9.81
CA GLN A 50 -3.53 -2.67 -10.64
C GLN A 50 -2.51 -1.55 -10.97
N GLU A 51 -1.21 -1.86 -11.03
CA GLU A 51 -0.19 -0.91 -11.47
C GLU A 51 -0.14 -0.79 -13.01
N PRO A 52 0.42 0.31 -13.55
CA PRO A 52 0.74 0.42 -14.97
C PRO A 52 1.67 -0.70 -15.47
N LEU A 53 1.48 -1.16 -16.71
CA LEU A 53 2.27 -2.26 -17.28
C LEU A 53 3.78 -1.98 -17.27
N SER A 54 4.18 -0.73 -17.51
CA SER A 54 5.57 -0.28 -17.48
C SER A 54 6.25 -0.57 -16.13
N ASN A 55 5.53 -0.42 -15.02
CA ASN A 55 6.07 -0.66 -13.69
C ASN A 55 6.40 -2.15 -13.50
N TYR A 56 5.52 -3.03 -13.98
CA TYR A 56 5.79 -4.48 -13.97
C TYR A 56 6.95 -4.86 -14.88
N VAL A 57 7.05 -4.24 -16.07
CA VAL A 57 8.16 -4.48 -17.01
C VAL A 57 9.49 -4.03 -16.38
N ASN A 58 9.51 -2.86 -15.75
CA ASN A 58 10.72 -2.33 -15.11
C ASN A 58 11.17 -3.19 -13.92
N GLN A 59 10.22 -3.77 -13.16
CA GLN A 59 10.53 -4.55 -11.96
C GLN A 59 10.84 -6.03 -12.25
N PHE A 60 10.14 -6.65 -13.20
CA PHE A 60 10.20 -8.10 -13.45
C PHE A 60 10.62 -8.49 -14.88
N GLY A 61 10.79 -7.51 -15.77
CA GLY A 61 11.08 -7.72 -17.19
C GLY A 61 9.83 -7.95 -18.05
N PRO A 62 9.94 -7.82 -19.39
CA PRO A 62 8.81 -7.92 -20.32
C PRO A 62 8.07 -9.26 -20.27
N PHE A 63 8.80 -10.36 -20.12
CA PHE A 63 8.23 -11.71 -20.12
C PHE A 63 7.27 -11.92 -18.93
N TRP A 64 7.74 -11.66 -17.71
CA TRP A 64 6.91 -11.85 -16.51
C TRP A 64 5.75 -10.88 -16.45
N ALA A 65 5.92 -9.63 -16.90
CA ALA A 65 4.84 -8.67 -17.00
C ALA A 65 3.70 -9.17 -17.91
N GLN A 66 4.03 -9.79 -19.04
CA GLN A 66 3.04 -10.41 -19.93
C GLN A 66 2.35 -11.62 -19.26
N VAL A 67 3.11 -12.50 -18.61
CA VAL A 67 2.56 -13.66 -17.88
C VAL A 67 1.57 -13.21 -16.81
N PHE A 68 1.92 -12.19 -16.02
CA PHE A 68 1.04 -11.67 -14.97
C PHE A 68 -0.26 -11.08 -15.52
N ASN A 69 -0.20 -10.44 -16.69
CA ASN A 69 -1.39 -9.90 -17.35
C ASN A 69 -2.28 -11.03 -17.91
N LEU A 70 -1.70 -11.98 -18.66
CA LEU A 70 -2.39 -13.14 -19.24
C LEU A 70 -3.11 -14.00 -18.18
N THR A 71 -2.48 -14.19 -17.03
CA THR A 71 -3.02 -14.99 -15.92
C THR A 71 -3.89 -14.18 -14.93
N SER A 72 -4.03 -12.87 -15.16
CA SER A 72 -4.70 -11.91 -14.28
C SER A 72 -4.14 -11.87 -12.85
N LEU A 73 -2.85 -12.18 -12.67
CA LEU A 73 -2.17 -12.11 -11.36
C LEU A 73 -1.98 -10.66 -10.87
N ASN A 74 -1.95 -9.70 -11.80
CA ASN A 74 -1.97 -8.26 -11.52
C ASN A 74 -3.33 -7.76 -10.97
N THR A 75 -4.38 -8.60 -11.03
CA THR A 75 -5.76 -8.29 -10.62
C THR A 75 -6.43 -9.48 -9.92
N ILE A 76 -5.67 -10.19 -9.08
CA ILE A 76 -5.99 -11.53 -8.56
C ILE A 76 -7.34 -11.61 -7.83
N TYR A 77 -7.68 -10.58 -7.04
CA TYR A 77 -8.91 -10.56 -6.24
C TYR A 77 -10.18 -10.39 -7.08
N SER A 78 -10.03 -9.94 -8.33
CA SER A 78 -11.10 -9.80 -9.32
C SER A 78 -11.01 -10.83 -10.45
N ALA A 79 -10.02 -11.72 -10.40
CA ALA A 79 -9.80 -12.74 -11.42
C ALA A 79 -10.91 -13.80 -11.37
N TRP A 80 -11.38 -14.24 -12.54
CA TRP A 80 -12.49 -15.17 -12.64
C TRP A 80 -12.21 -16.50 -11.92
N TRP A 81 -10.98 -17.00 -12.00
CA TRP A 81 -10.58 -18.25 -11.37
C TRP A 81 -10.55 -18.13 -9.85
N PHE A 82 -10.15 -16.98 -9.31
CA PHE A 82 -10.12 -16.74 -7.87
C PHE A 82 -11.56 -16.67 -7.32
N LEU A 83 -12.44 -15.95 -8.01
CA LEU A 83 -13.86 -15.86 -7.67
C LEU A 83 -14.56 -17.23 -7.75
N LEU A 84 -14.18 -18.08 -8.71
CA LEU A 84 -14.70 -19.44 -8.84
C LEU A 84 -14.28 -20.32 -7.66
N ILE A 85 -13.01 -20.27 -7.24
CA ILE A 85 -12.51 -21.01 -6.06
C ILE A 85 -13.21 -20.51 -4.79
N LEU A 86 -13.36 -19.18 -4.64
CA LEU A 86 -14.10 -18.56 -3.53
C LEU A 86 -15.56 -19.01 -3.49
N THR A 87 -16.22 -19.07 -4.64
CA THR A 87 -17.61 -19.54 -4.78
C THR A 87 -17.73 -21.00 -4.33
N PHE A 88 -16.82 -21.87 -4.77
CA PHE A 88 -16.82 -23.27 -4.31
C PHE A 88 -16.55 -23.40 -2.81
N LEU A 89 -15.67 -22.57 -2.24
CA LEU A 89 -15.44 -22.55 -0.80
C LEU A 89 -16.72 -22.16 -0.04
N VAL A 90 -17.42 -21.11 -0.48
CA VAL A 90 -18.69 -20.66 0.13
C VAL A 90 -19.75 -21.74 0.05
N ILE A 91 -19.92 -22.38 -1.11
CA ILE A 91 -20.87 -23.50 -1.27
C ILE A 91 -20.50 -24.66 -0.35
N SER A 92 -19.22 -25.06 -0.34
CA SER A 92 -18.73 -26.18 0.45
C SER A 92 -18.93 -25.98 1.96
N THR A 93 -18.54 -24.82 2.46
CA THR A 93 -18.69 -24.45 3.87
C THR A 93 -20.16 -24.30 4.27
N SER A 94 -20.99 -23.74 3.39
CA SER A 94 -22.45 -23.67 3.60
C SER A 94 -23.09 -25.07 3.69
N LEU A 95 -22.70 -26.00 2.82
CA LEU A 95 -23.16 -27.39 2.88
C LEU A 95 -22.69 -28.11 4.16
N CYS A 96 -21.46 -27.82 4.64
CA CYS A 96 -20.97 -28.32 5.91
C CYS A 96 -21.82 -27.83 7.10
N ILE A 97 -22.23 -26.55 7.09
CA ILE A 97 -23.13 -25.97 8.09
C ILE A 97 -24.49 -26.67 8.01
N ALA A 98 -25.10 -26.72 6.82
CA ALA A 98 -26.43 -27.32 6.62
C ALA A 98 -26.50 -28.79 7.09
N ARG A 99 -25.42 -29.56 6.90
CA ARG A 99 -25.33 -30.96 7.34
C ARG A 99 -25.22 -31.12 8.86
N ASN A 100 -24.41 -30.28 9.50
CA ASN A 100 -23.98 -30.50 10.88
C ASN A 100 -24.78 -29.68 11.90
N ALA A 101 -25.27 -28.50 11.52
CA ALA A 101 -26.09 -27.64 12.36
C ALA A 101 -27.31 -28.36 12.98
N PRO A 102 -28.18 -29.07 12.23
CA PRO A 102 -29.34 -29.73 12.82
C PRO A 102 -28.95 -30.83 13.81
N LYS A 103 -27.89 -31.60 13.52
CA LYS A 103 -27.40 -32.65 14.41
C LYS A 103 -26.85 -32.08 15.72
N ILE A 104 -26.14 -30.96 15.63
CA ILE A 104 -25.62 -30.25 16.80
C ILE A 104 -26.77 -29.67 17.62
N LEU A 105 -27.75 -29.03 17.00
CA LEU A 105 -28.92 -28.46 17.67
C LEU A 105 -29.73 -29.55 18.42
N ILE A 106 -29.92 -30.72 17.81
CA ILE A 106 -30.58 -31.85 18.47
C ILE A 106 -29.72 -32.37 19.65
N ASP A 107 -28.41 -32.58 19.47
CA ASP A 107 -27.54 -33.06 20.57
C ASP A 107 -27.39 -32.03 21.71
N LEU A 108 -27.59 -30.73 21.45
CA LEU A 108 -27.67 -29.72 22.50
C LEU A 108 -28.85 -29.96 23.45
N SER A 109 -29.97 -30.46 22.92
CA SER A 109 -31.16 -30.80 23.70
C SER A 109 -31.08 -32.17 24.40
N GLN A 110 -30.25 -33.11 23.91
CA GLN A 110 -30.16 -34.47 24.44
C GLN A 110 -29.05 -34.63 25.50
N LEU A 111 -29.42 -35.08 26.70
CA LEU A 111 -28.47 -35.44 27.77
C LEU A 111 -27.91 -36.87 27.65
N LYS A 112 -28.38 -37.67 26.67
CA LYS A 112 -28.04 -39.10 26.49
C LYS A 112 -28.25 -39.91 27.77
N GLU A 113 -29.51 -39.95 28.22
CA GLU A 113 -29.91 -40.65 29.44
C GLU A 113 -29.88 -42.18 29.28
N ASN A 114 -30.00 -42.72 28.06
CA ASN A 114 -30.13 -44.16 27.78
C ASN A 114 -28.80 -44.94 27.69
N VAL A 115 -27.74 -44.50 28.37
CA VAL A 115 -26.46 -45.23 28.39
C VAL A 115 -26.65 -46.54 29.18
N ARG A 116 -26.21 -47.67 28.59
CA ARG A 116 -26.22 -48.99 29.26
C ARG A 116 -25.21 -49.01 30.39
N GLU A 117 -25.57 -49.63 31.51
CA GLU A 117 -24.70 -49.75 32.69
C GLU A 117 -23.32 -50.34 32.37
N GLN A 118 -23.29 -51.46 31.64
CA GLN A 118 -22.04 -52.11 31.22
C GLN A 118 -21.13 -51.19 30.42
N SER A 119 -21.69 -50.20 29.70
CA SER A 119 -20.91 -49.23 28.95
C SER A 119 -20.20 -48.21 29.84
N LEU A 120 -20.67 -47.96 31.07
CA LEU A 120 -20.00 -47.07 32.04
C LEU A 120 -18.64 -47.64 32.45
N LYS A 121 -18.54 -48.96 32.54
CA LYS A 121 -17.30 -49.67 32.87
C LYS A 121 -16.25 -49.56 31.76
N ALA A 122 -16.63 -49.20 30.54
CA ALA A 122 -15.70 -49.05 29.40
C ALA A 122 -15.07 -47.65 29.29
N PHE A 123 -15.46 -46.68 30.12
CA PHE A 123 -14.85 -45.34 30.10
C PHE A 123 -13.50 -45.33 30.82
N GLY A 124 -12.57 -44.52 30.31
CA GLY A 124 -11.25 -44.34 30.93
C GLY A 124 -11.31 -43.65 32.30
N HIS A 125 -12.23 -42.71 32.48
CA HIS A 125 -12.52 -42.08 33.78
C HIS A 125 -13.77 -42.71 34.36
N ARG A 126 -13.56 -43.70 35.24
CA ARG A 126 -14.61 -44.47 35.91
C ARG A 126 -14.29 -44.61 37.40
N ALA A 127 -15.32 -44.58 38.23
CA ALA A 127 -15.21 -44.78 39.65
C ALA A 127 -16.42 -45.53 40.17
N GLU A 128 -16.20 -46.37 41.18
CA GLU A 128 -17.25 -47.13 41.85
C GLU A 128 -17.17 -46.87 43.35
N GLY A 129 -18.30 -46.86 44.03
CA GLY A 129 -18.37 -46.60 45.47
C GLY A 129 -19.68 -47.08 46.07
N ALA A 130 -19.64 -47.52 47.32
CA ALA A 130 -20.84 -47.81 48.09
C ALA A 130 -21.33 -46.55 48.80
N LEU A 131 -22.63 -46.29 48.74
CA LEU A 131 -23.31 -45.18 49.42
C LEU A 131 -24.26 -45.75 50.47
N ALA A 132 -24.33 -45.11 51.64
CA ALA A 132 -25.25 -45.49 52.73
C ALA A 132 -26.70 -45.04 52.51
N GLU A 133 -27.01 -44.53 51.31
CA GLU A 133 -28.31 -43.97 50.93
C GLU A 133 -29.04 -44.89 49.94
N LEU A 134 -30.37 -44.86 49.97
CA LEU A 134 -31.21 -45.48 48.94
C LEU A 134 -30.89 -44.90 47.54
N PRO A 135 -30.96 -45.70 46.46
CA PRO A 135 -30.62 -45.25 45.10
C PRO A 135 -31.33 -43.96 44.67
N GLU A 136 -32.59 -43.77 45.05
CA GLU A 136 -33.36 -42.56 44.72
C GLU A 136 -32.86 -41.32 45.46
N VAL A 137 -32.59 -41.45 46.77
CA VAL A 137 -32.09 -40.36 47.62
C VAL A 137 -30.70 -39.93 47.15
N ALA A 138 -29.83 -40.91 46.89
CA ALA A 138 -28.51 -40.68 46.31
C ALA A 138 -28.60 -39.98 44.94
N ALA A 139 -29.55 -40.38 44.07
CA ALA A 139 -29.73 -39.77 42.75
C ALA A 139 -30.14 -38.30 42.86
N ARG A 140 -31.07 -37.97 43.76
CA ARG A 140 -31.50 -36.59 44.02
C ARG A 140 -30.38 -35.74 44.59
N ARG A 141 -29.63 -36.26 45.58
CA ARG A 141 -28.45 -35.58 46.18
C ARG A 141 -27.38 -35.28 45.13
N ILE A 142 -26.93 -36.30 44.40
CA ILE A 142 -25.92 -36.17 43.34
C ILE A 142 -26.40 -35.21 42.25
N GLY A 143 -27.68 -35.31 41.88
CA GLY A 143 -28.28 -34.41 40.89
C GLY A 143 -28.27 -32.94 41.34
N GLN A 144 -28.68 -32.65 42.58
CA GLN A 144 -28.66 -31.29 43.14
C GLN A 144 -27.24 -30.72 43.23
N THR A 145 -26.27 -31.53 43.68
CA THR A 145 -24.85 -31.14 43.75
C THR A 145 -24.29 -30.76 42.38
N LEU A 146 -24.68 -31.49 41.34
CA LEU A 146 -24.29 -31.21 39.96
C LEU A 146 -24.97 -29.93 39.43
N VAL A 147 -26.25 -29.71 39.72
CA VAL A 147 -26.97 -28.47 39.36
C VAL A 147 -26.31 -27.25 40.02
N GLN A 148 -26.00 -27.31 41.31
CA GLN A 148 -25.29 -26.24 42.04
C GLN A 148 -23.89 -25.98 41.45
N SER A 149 -23.25 -27.02 40.91
CA SER A 149 -21.96 -26.90 40.23
C SER A 149 -22.08 -26.45 38.76
N GLY A 150 -23.27 -26.01 38.32
CA GLY A 150 -23.54 -25.46 36.98
C GLY A 150 -23.68 -26.51 35.88
N TRP A 151 -24.04 -27.75 36.21
CA TRP A 151 -24.34 -28.80 35.23
C TRP A 151 -25.83 -28.83 34.90
N LYS A 152 -26.16 -29.11 33.64
CA LYS A 152 -27.53 -29.50 33.29
C LYS A 152 -27.69 -30.97 33.64
N VAL A 153 -28.69 -31.31 34.46
CA VAL A 153 -28.88 -32.66 35.01
C VAL A 153 -30.25 -33.19 34.66
N LYS A 154 -30.35 -34.49 34.39
CA LYS A 154 -31.60 -35.22 34.30
C LYS A 154 -31.51 -36.55 35.04
N LEU A 155 -32.52 -36.83 35.86
CA LEU A 155 -32.66 -38.08 36.61
C LEU A 155 -33.60 -39.00 35.83
N GLN A 156 -33.21 -40.27 35.69
CA GLN A 156 -34.02 -41.31 35.04
C GLN A 156 -34.13 -42.52 35.95
N GLN A 157 -35.35 -42.86 36.37
CA GLN A 157 -35.64 -44.11 37.06
C GLN A 157 -35.66 -45.26 36.06
N ARG A 158 -35.05 -46.40 36.43
CA ARG A 158 -35.05 -47.65 35.65
C ARG A 158 -35.43 -48.82 36.57
N ASN A 159 -35.78 -49.98 35.99
CA ASN A 159 -36.28 -51.14 36.73
C ASN A 159 -35.33 -51.65 37.84
N THR A 160 -34.02 -51.40 37.71
CA THR A 160 -32.97 -51.90 38.61
C THR A 160 -32.17 -50.80 39.31
N GLY A 161 -32.60 -49.53 39.23
CA GLY A 161 -31.85 -48.40 39.81
C GLY A 161 -32.14 -47.03 39.20
N TRP A 162 -31.32 -46.04 39.53
CA TRP A 162 -31.42 -44.65 39.05
C TRP A 162 -30.20 -44.23 38.24
N MET A 163 -30.42 -43.51 37.15
CA MET A 163 -29.38 -42.91 36.32
C MET A 163 -29.39 -41.38 36.48
N VAL A 164 -28.27 -40.80 36.87
CA VAL A 164 -28.02 -39.36 36.84
C VAL A 164 -27.17 -39.03 35.62
N ALA A 165 -27.75 -38.37 34.62
CA ALA A 165 -27.04 -37.89 33.44
C ALA A 165 -26.85 -36.38 33.52
N ALA A 166 -25.60 -35.91 33.43
CA ALA A 166 -25.26 -34.50 33.53
C ALA A 166 -24.35 -34.03 32.38
N LYS A 167 -24.54 -32.80 31.92
CA LYS A 167 -23.77 -32.18 30.82
C LYS A 167 -23.39 -30.74 31.13
N LYS A 168 -22.16 -30.34 30.81
CA LYS A 168 -21.66 -28.96 30.92
C LYS A 168 -20.78 -28.60 29.71
N GLY A 169 -20.79 -27.34 29.29
CA GLY A 169 -19.93 -26.82 28.21
C GLY A 169 -20.45 -27.04 26.78
N THR A 170 -21.75 -26.92 26.56
CA THR A 170 -22.41 -27.06 25.25
C THR A 170 -21.97 -26.02 24.21
N ALA A 171 -21.46 -24.87 24.62
CA ALA A 171 -21.05 -23.79 23.72
C ALA A 171 -19.89 -24.18 22.78
N ASN A 172 -19.10 -25.21 23.11
CA ASN A 172 -18.04 -25.72 22.23
C ASN A 172 -18.54 -26.08 20.83
N LYS A 173 -19.73 -26.72 20.74
CA LYS A 173 -20.32 -27.12 19.44
C LYS A 173 -20.98 -25.96 18.69
N LEU A 174 -21.50 -24.97 19.42
CA LEU A 174 -21.97 -23.72 18.80
C LEU A 174 -20.79 -22.95 18.17
N GLY A 175 -19.61 -23.06 18.77
CA GLY A 175 -18.38 -22.47 18.22
C GLY A 175 -18.06 -22.96 16.80
N TYR A 176 -18.25 -24.25 16.52
CA TYR A 176 -18.09 -24.81 15.17
C TYR A 176 -19.00 -24.13 14.14
N ILE A 177 -20.29 -23.97 14.48
CA ILE A 177 -21.28 -23.33 13.60
C ILE A 177 -20.92 -21.86 13.39
N ALA A 178 -20.55 -21.15 14.46
CA ALA A 178 -20.16 -19.75 14.39
C ALA A 178 -18.93 -19.54 13.49
N ALA A 179 -17.87 -20.34 13.64
CA ALA A 179 -16.67 -20.20 12.83
C ALA A 179 -16.88 -20.53 11.34
N HIS A 180 -17.70 -21.53 11.01
CA HIS A 180 -18.00 -21.83 9.60
C HIS A 180 -18.92 -20.75 9.00
N SER A 181 -19.91 -20.29 9.77
CA SER A 181 -20.80 -19.20 9.34
C SER A 181 -20.01 -17.90 9.13
N ALA A 182 -19.00 -17.65 9.96
CA ALA A 182 -18.11 -16.50 9.81
C ALA A 182 -17.39 -16.47 8.46
N ILE A 183 -16.82 -17.60 8.03
CA ILE A 183 -16.15 -17.70 6.72
C ILE A 183 -17.14 -17.37 5.61
N VAL A 184 -18.33 -17.96 5.64
CA VAL A 184 -19.40 -17.68 4.65
C VAL A 184 -19.76 -16.19 4.63
N LEU A 185 -20.01 -15.59 5.80
CA LEU A 185 -20.37 -14.17 5.92
C LEU A 185 -19.26 -13.25 5.40
N ILE A 186 -18.00 -13.52 5.74
CA ILE A 186 -16.85 -12.73 5.27
C ILE A 186 -16.72 -12.83 3.75
N CYS A 187 -16.80 -14.03 3.18
CA CYS A 187 -16.70 -14.22 1.73
C CYS A 187 -17.88 -13.56 0.99
N VAL A 188 -19.11 -13.72 1.48
CA VAL A 188 -20.29 -13.07 0.88
C VAL A 188 -20.20 -11.55 1.01
N GLY A 189 -19.81 -11.02 2.16
CA GLY A 189 -19.60 -9.59 2.36
C GLY A 189 -18.54 -9.02 1.42
N GLY A 190 -17.40 -9.71 1.25
CA GLY A 190 -16.36 -9.32 0.30
C GLY A 190 -16.82 -9.35 -1.16
N LEU A 191 -17.66 -10.32 -1.54
CA LEU A 191 -18.26 -10.39 -2.87
C LEU A 191 -19.26 -9.25 -3.14
N LEU A 192 -19.99 -8.81 -2.11
CA LEU A 192 -20.92 -7.67 -2.21
C LEU A 192 -20.20 -6.33 -2.36
N ASP A 193 -19.02 -6.16 -1.77
CA ASP A 193 -18.24 -4.92 -1.85
C ASP A 193 -17.20 -4.90 -2.98
N GLY A 194 -17.01 -6.04 -3.67
CA GLY A 194 -16.08 -6.16 -4.79
C GLY A 194 -16.65 -5.77 -6.14
N ASP A 195 -15.81 -5.82 -7.18
CA ASP A 195 -16.17 -5.48 -8.57
C ASP A 195 -17.24 -6.40 -9.18
N MET A 196 -17.59 -7.52 -8.54
CA MET A 196 -18.53 -8.49 -9.09
C MET A 196 -19.91 -7.87 -9.36
N MET A 197 -20.38 -7.00 -8.48
CA MET A 197 -21.70 -6.37 -8.66
C MET A 197 -21.69 -5.35 -9.80
N VAL A 198 -20.59 -4.58 -9.93
CA VAL A 198 -20.38 -3.67 -11.05
C VAL A 198 -20.29 -4.45 -12.36
N ARG A 199 -19.55 -5.57 -12.39
CA ARG A 199 -19.47 -6.46 -13.56
C ARG A 199 -20.81 -7.08 -13.93
N ALA A 200 -21.60 -7.49 -12.94
CA ALA A 200 -22.94 -8.00 -13.16
C ALA A 200 -23.85 -6.94 -13.79
N GLN A 201 -23.76 -5.68 -13.32
CA GLN A 201 -24.47 -4.56 -13.94
C GLN A 201 -23.99 -4.26 -15.37
N MET A 202 -22.70 -4.40 -15.64
CA MET A 202 -22.18 -4.27 -17.01
C MET A 202 -22.75 -5.36 -17.92
N TRP A 203 -22.74 -6.61 -17.47
CA TRP A 203 -23.21 -7.75 -18.28
C TRP A 203 -24.73 -7.75 -18.49
N LEU A 204 -25.50 -7.48 -17.43
CA LEU A 204 -26.96 -7.53 -17.45
C LEU A 204 -27.61 -6.20 -17.90
N GLY A 205 -26.93 -5.07 -17.66
CA GLY A 205 -27.45 -3.73 -17.89
C GLY A 205 -26.88 -3.01 -19.12
N GLY A 206 -26.14 -3.72 -19.98
CA GLY A 206 -25.58 -3.18 -21.23
C GLY A 206 -24.60 -2.02 -21.02
N LYS A 207 -23.90 -1.99 -19.87
CA LYS A 207 -22.91 -0.94 -19.56
C LYS A 207 -21.53 -1.34 -20.05
N SER A 208 -20.78 -0.38 -20.57
CA SER A 208 -19.42 -0.59 -21.08
C SER A 208 -18.45 0.43 -20.47
N ILE A 209 -17.16 0.09 -20.43
CA ILE A 209 -16.11 1.02 -20.00
C ILE A 209 -15.92 2.13 -21.03
N TYR A 210 -15.66 3.35 -20.56
CA TYR A 210 -15.27 4.48 -21.38
C TYR A 210 -13.74 4.54 -21.49
N THR A 211 -13.24 4.69 -22.72
CA THR A 211 -11.80 4.76 -23.04
C THR A 211 -11.40 6.06 -23.74
N GLY A 212 -12.36 6.95 -23.98
CA GLY A 212 -12.12 8.25 -24.63
C GLY A 212 -11.54 9.30 -23.67
N GLY A 213 -11.05 10.39 -24.24
CA GLY A 213 -10.78 11.63 -23.51
C GLY A 213 -11.88 12.66 -23.77
N GLY A 214 -12.14 13.55 -22.82
CA GLY A 214 -13.15 14.61 -22.96
C GLY A 214 -13.75 15.06 -21.63
N LEU A 215 -14.76 15.93 -21.71
CA LEU A 215 -15.51 16.38 -20.54
C LEU A 215 -16.42 15.26 -20.02
N ILE A 216 -16.58 15.19 -18.69
CA ILE A 216 -17.47 14.22 -18.02
C ILE A 216 -18.91 14.37 -18.53
N SER A 217 -19.34 15.59 -18.88
CA SER A 217 -20.68 15.90 -19.43
C SER A 217 -20.98 15.15 -20.72
N ASP A 218 -19.96 14.90 -21.54
CA ASP A 218 -20.12 14.40 -22.91
C ASP A 218 -20.09 12.87 -22.97
N VAL A 219 -19.79 12.21 -21.84
CA VAL A 219 -19.74 10.76 -21.73
C VAL A 219 -21.15 10.16 -21.85
N PRO A 220 -21.41 9.26 -22.83
CA PRO A 220 -22.72 8.65 -23.02
C PRO A 220 -23.24 7.84 -21.82
N SER A 221 -24.57 7.72 -21.71
CA SER A 221 -25.24 7.03 -20.59
C SER A 221 -24.90 5.54 -20.45
N GLN A 222 -24.40 4.90 -21.51
CA GLN A 222 -23.91 3.51 -21.48
C GLN A 222 -22.66 3.32 -20.61
N HIS A 223 -21.93 4.41 -20.31
CA HIS A 223 -20.75 4.40 -19.44
C HIS A 223 -21.04 4.96 -18.04
N ARG A 224 -22.31 5.30 -17.76
CA ARG A 224 -22.77 5.85 -16.49
C ARG A 224 -23.57 4.82 -15.69
N LEU A 225 -23.20 4.65 -14.42
CA LEU A 225 -23.91 3.87 -13.41
C LEU A 225 -24.90 4.77 -12.66
N SER A 226 -26.05 4.19 -12.30
CA SER A 226 -27.10 4.89 -11.55
C SER A 226 -26.66 5.18 -10.13
N ASP A 227 -27.21 6.24 -9.54
CA ASP A 227 -27.19 6.54 -8.09
C ASP A 227 -27.75 5.43 -7.19
N SER A 228 -28.62 4.57 -7.72
CA SER A 228 -29.18 3.38 -7.06
C SER A 228 -28.21 2.19 -7.05
N ASN A 229 -27.00 2.34 -7.58
CA ASN A 229 -25.99 1.29 -7.55
C ASN A 229 -25.72 0.85 -6.09
N PRO A 230 -25.95 -0.43 -5.72
CA PRO A 230 -25.84 -0.89 -4.34
C PRO A 230 -24.41 -0.88 -3.81
N THR A 231 -23.39 -0.90 -4.67
CA THR A 231 -21.99 -0.93 -4.26
C THR A 231 -21.08 -0.26 -5.27
N PHE A 232 -20.18 0.58 -4.79
CA PHE A 232 -19.13 1.20 -5.61
C PHE A 232 -18.04 1.79 -4.72
N ARG A 233 -16.87 2.01 -5.32
CA ARG A 233 -15.77 2.78 -4.75
C ARG A 233 -15.16 3.64 -5.85
N ALA A 234 -15.52 4.92 -5.88
CA ALA A 234 -15.16 5.84 -6.95
C ALA A 234 -14.42 7.06 -6.40
N ASN A 235 -13.65 7.73 -7.25
CA ASN A 235 -12.94 8.97 -6.92
C ASN A 235 -13.68 10.18 -7.48
N LEU A 236 -13.83 11.23 -6.68
CA LEU A 236 -14.49 12.47 -7.04
C LEU A 236 -13.50 13.61 -6.81
N LEU A 237 -13.06 14.25 -7.89
CA LEU A 237 -12.23 15.46 -7.81
C LEU A 237 -13.16 16.69 -7.75
N VAL A 238 -12.94 17.56 -6.77
CA VAL A 238 -13.68 18.80 -6.59
C VAL A 238 -12.69 19.94 -6.34
N ALA A 239 -12.70 20.97 -7.19
CA ALA A 239 -11.90 22.17 -6.99
C ALA A 239 -12.58 23.13 -6.01
N GLU A 240 -11.81 23.93 -5.29
CA GLU A 240 -12.33 24.93 -4.35
C GLU A 240 -13.28 25.91 -5.07
N GLY A 241 -14.44 26.15 -4.44
CA GLY A 241 -15.50 26.98 -5.01
C GLY A 241 -16.35 26.29 -6.09
N THR A 242 -16.08 25.02 -6.41
CA THR A 242 -16.84 24.22 -7.39
C THR A 242 -17.62 23.09 -6.71
N GLN A 243 -18.54 22.49 -7.46
CA GLN A 243 -19.41 21.41 -7.03
C GLN A 243 -19.35 20.26 -8.04
N SER A 244 -19.28 19.02 -7.55
CA SER A 244 -19.33 17.82 -8.39
C SER A 244 -20.24 16.74 -7.80
N GLY A 245 -20.98 16.05 -8.67
CA GLY A 245 -21.91 14.97 -8.31
C GLY A 245 -21.65 13.65 -9.06
N THR A 246 -20.58 13.58 -9.84
CA THR A 246 -20.25 12.42 -10.69
C THR A 246 -18.85 11.93 -10.37
N ALA A 247 -18.74 10.73 -9.81
CA ALA A 247 -17.47 10.13 -9.42
C ALA A 247 -16.95 9.17 -10.51
N ILE A 248 -15.63 9.00 -10.58
CA ILE A 248 -14.93 8.15 -11.54
C ILE A 248 -14.59 6.81 -10.88
N LEU A 249 -15.12 5.72 -11.44
CA LEU A 249 -14.83 4.35 -11.07
C LEU A 249 -13.79 3.78 -12.04
N ASN A 250 -12.58 3.53 -11.55
CA ASN A 250 -11.52 2.93 -12.35
C ASN A 250 -11.80 1.45 -12.60
N GLN A 251 -11.67 1.00 -13.85
CA GLN A 251 -11.82 -0.40 -14.26
C GLN A 251 -10.62 -0.84 -15.11
N PRO A 252 -10.32 -2.15 -15.20
CA PRO A 252 -9.28 -2.62 -16.12
C PRO A 252 -9.56 -2.16 -17.56
N GLY A 253 -8.68 -1.32 -18.10
CA GLY A 253 -8.77 -0.82 -19.48
C GLY A 253 -9.61 0.45 -19.70
N GLY A 254 -10.21 1.06 -18.66
CA GLY A 254 -10.98 2.29 -18.82
C GLY A 254 -11.66 2.77 -17.53
N VAL A 255 -12.69 3.60 -17.66
CA VAL A 255 -13.43 4.14 -16.52
C VAL A 255 -14.95 3.99 -16.69
N LEU A 256 -15.66 3.94 -15.58
CA LEU A 256 -17.11 4.12 -15.51
C LEU A 256 -17.40 5.37 -14.70
N LEU A 257 -18.49 6.06 -15.02
CA LEU A 257 -18.94 7.19 -14.23
C LEU A 257 -20.03 6.73 -13.26
N GLN A 258 -19.96 7.15 -12.01
CA GLN A 258 -20.93 6.86 -10.97
C GLN A 258 -21.64 8.16 -10.58
N GLU A 259 -22.94 8.25 -10.89
CA GLU A 259 -23.77 9.36 -10.43
C GLU A 259 -24.04 9.24 -8.93
N LEU A 260 -23.95 10.33 -8.19
CA LEU A 260 -24.28 10.39 -6.77
C LEU A 260 -25.68 11.01 -6.56
N PRO A 261 -26.42 10.59 -5.52
CA PRO A 261 -27.73 11.18 -5.18
C PRO A 261 -27.61 12.57 -4.51
N PHE A 262 -26.40 13.08 -4.38
CA PHE A 262 -26.05 14.38 -3.86
C PHE A 262 -24.86 14.91 -4.66
N SER A 263 -24.39 16.09 -4.31
CA SER A 263 -23.18 16.67 -4.88
C SER A 263 -22.37 17.33 -3.78
N ILE A 264 -21.06 17.32 -3.95
CA ILE A 264 -20.10 17.83 -2.98
C ILE A 264 -19.54 19.12 -3.53
N GLU A 265 -19.71 20.20 -2.79
CA GLU A 265 -19.03 21.48 -3.00
C GLU A 265 -17.82 21.56 -2.08
N LEU A 266 -16.65 21.88 -2.61
CA LEU A 266 -15.45 22.12 -1.80
C LEU A 266 -15.37 23.60 -1.45
N LYS A 267 -15.49 23.94 -0.16
CA LYS A 267 -15.29 25.32 0.31
C LYS A 267 -13.81 25.63 0.47
N LYS A 268 -13.08 24.71 1.12
CA LYS A 268 -11.66 24.90 1.39
C LYS A 268 -10.96 23.57 1.66
N PHE A 269 -9.79 23.39 1.07
CA PHE A 269 -8.83 22.39 1.46
C PHE A 269 -7.84 22.97 2.47
N ILE A 270 -7.49 22.18 3.49
CA ILE A 270 -6.68 22.61 4.62
C ILE A 270 -5.54 21.62 4.80
N VAL A 271 -4.32 22.15 4.78
CA VAL A 271 -3.11 21.41 5.16
C VAL A 271 -2.44 22.12 6.31
N GLU A 272 -2.28 21.43 7.44
CA GLU A 272 -1.43 21.91 8.53
C GLU A 272 -0.10 21.19 8.48
N TYR A 273 1.00 21.93 8.71
CA TYR A 273 2.35 21.38 8.80
C TYR A 273 2.91 21.58 10.22
N TYR A 274 3.74 20.65 10.68
CA TYR A 274 4.62 20.89 11.81
C TYR A 274 5.73 21.88 11.42
N SER A 275 6.43 22.45 12.41
CA SER A 275 7.60 23.32 12.18
C SER A 275 8.72 22.64 11.38
N THR A 276 8.78 21.30 11.40
CA THR A 276 9.70 20.47 10.61
C THR A 276 9.32 20.37 9.12
N GLY A 277 8.18 20.94 8.70
CA GLY A 277 7.64 20.80 7.34
C GLY A 277 6.88 19.48 7.12
N MET A 278 6.80 18.59 8.11
CA MET A 278 6.00 17.36 7.99
C MET A 278 4.49 17.70 8.03
N PRO A 279 3.65 17.16 7.12
CA PRO A 279 2.21 17.34 7.20
C PRO A 279 1.63 16.76 8.50
N LYS A 280 0.79 17.54 9.17
CA LYS A 280 0.09 17.22 10.41
C LYS A 280 -1.36 16.83 10.16
N LEU A 281 -2.05 17.57 9.29
CA LEU A 281 -3.47 17.39 9.02
C LEU A 281 -3.75 17.65 7.54
N PHE A 282 -4.63 16.82 6.97
CA PHE A 282 -5.28 17.08 5.69
C PHE A 282 -6.79 17.01 5.93
N ALA A 283 -7.48 18.13 5.68
CA ALA A 283 -8.91 18.26 5.90
C ALA A 283 -9.55 19.05 4.77
N SER A 284 -10.84 18.80 4.54
CA SER A 284 -11.66 19.54 3.58
C SER A 284 -12.96 19.96 4.22
N ASP A 285 -13.23 21.26 4.18
CA ASP A 285 -14.53 21.80 4.53
C ASP A 285 -15.42 21.74 3.28
N ILE A 286 -16.48 20.95 3.34
CA ILE A 286 -17.38 20.70 2.22
C ILE A 286 -18.82 21.06 2.55
N ILE A 287 -19.63 21.30 1.52
CA ILE A 287 -21.09 21.32 1.62
C ILE A 287 -21.64 20.19 0.77
N ILE A 288 -22.44 19.33 1.38
CA ILE A 288 -23.20 18.30 0.68
C ILE A 288 -24.53 18.91 0.28
N HIS A 289 -24.81 18.94 -1.03
CA HIS A 289 -26.07 19.39 -1.61
C HIS A 289 -26.90 18.18 -2.00
N ASP A 290 -28.02 17.96 -1.31
CA ASP A 290 -28.95 16.89 -1.62
C ASP A 290 -29.73 17.19 -2.90
N LYS A 291 -29.72 16.29 -3.89
CA LYS A 291 -30.42 16.50 -5.17
C LYS A 291 -31.94 16.34 -5.04
N GLU A 292 -32.42 15.66 -4.00
CA GLU A 292 -33.84 15.35 -3.80
C GLU A 292 -34.51 16.37 -2.87
N THR A 293 -33.91 16.66 -1.73
CA THR A 293 -34.48 17.61 -0.75
C THR A 293 -34.03 19.05 -0.95
N GLY A 294 -32.90 19.26 -1.64
CA GLY A 294 -32.27 20.58 -1.76
C GLY A 294 -31.51 21.02 -0.50
N ASP A 295 -31.42 20.16 0.53
CA ASP A 295 -30.72 20.48 1.78
C ASP A 295 -29.22 20.68 1.56
N LYS A 296 -28.64 21.59 2.36
CA LYS A 296 -27.22 21.90 2.37
C LYS A 296 -26.63 21.54 3.71
N VAL A 297 -25.81 20.50 3.74
CA VAL A 297 -25.20 19.99 4.97
C VAL A 297 -23.70 20.33 4.97
N PRO A 298 -23.25 21.29 5.78
CA PRO A 298 -21.83 21.55 5.95
C PRO A 298 -21.18 20.42 6.74
N VAL A 299 -20.08 19.86 6.22
CA VAL A 299 -19.35 18.76 6.84
C VAL A 299 -17.85 18.98 6.65
N ARG A 300 -17.06 18.61 7.65
CA ARG A 300 -15.61 18.54 7.53
C ARG A 300 -15.16 17.09 7.37
N VAL A 301 -14.34 16.83 6.35
CA VAL A 301 -13.78 15.50 6.07
C VAL A 301 -12.30 15.53 6.36
N GLU A 302 -11.82 14.64 7.22
CA GLU A 302 -10.40 14.55 7.56
C GLU A 302 -9.84 13.17 7.20
N VAL A 303 -8.52 13.08 7.02
CA VAL A 303 -7.87 11.77 6.82
C VAL A 303 -8.18 10.86 8.02
N ASN A 304 -8.60 9.63 7.73
CA ASN A 304 -9.11 8.63 8.69
C ASN A 304 -10.44 8.94 9.38
N HIS A 305 -11.05 10.11 9.13
CA HIS A 305 -12.36 10.49 9.66
C HIS A 305 -13.33 10.79 8.50
N PRO A 306 -13.88 9.75 7.85
CA PRO A 306 -14.77 9.91 6.71
C PRO A 306 -16.14 10.47 7.11
N ALA A 307 -16.72 11.32 6.27
CA ALA A 307 -18.11 11.72 6.39
C ALA A 307 -19.06 10.64 5.85
N LYS A 308 -20.31 10.65 6.31
CA LYS A 308 -21.34 9.68 5.89
C LYS A 308 -22.61 10.41 5.49
N TYR A 309 -23.12 10.11 4.29
CA TYR A 309 -24.36 10.69 3.78
C TYR A 309 -25.09 9.72 2.83
N LYS A 310 -26.39 9.51 3.01
CA LYS A 310 -27.23 8.58 2.20
C LYS A 310 -26.57 7.21 1.90
N GLY A 311 -25.92 6.62 2.92
CA GLY A 311 -25.23 5.33 2.82
C GLY A 311 -23.90 5.34 2.05
N VAL A 312 -23.38 6.52 1.70
CA VAL A 312 -22.08 6.73 1.06
C VAL A 312 -21.09 7.27 2.09
N GLU A 313 -19.94 6.63 2.22
CA GLU A 313 -18.80 7.10 3.00
C GLU A 313 -17.89 7.95 2.10
N ILE A 314 -17.53 9.15 2.55
CA ILE A 314 -16.72 10.13 1.82
C ILE A 314 -15.37 10.25 2.54
N TYR A 315 -14.31 9.77 1.90
CA TYR A 315 -12.96 9.76 2.44
C TYR A 315 -12.12 10.84 1.79
N GLN A 316 -11.33 11.58 2.58
CA GLN A 316 -10.23 12.37 2.04
C GLN A 316 -9.13 11.41 1.55
N SER A 317 -8.98 11.27 0.22
CA SER A 317 -8.02 10.31 -0.35
C SER A 317 -6.76 10.98 -0.88
N SER A 318 -6.90 12.12 -1.57
CA SER A 318 -5.77 12.91 -2.07
C SER A 318 -6.19 14.37 -2.23
N PHE A 319 -5.26 15.20 -2.68
CA PHE A 319 -5.49 16.56 -3.13
C PHE A 319 -4.75 16.78 -4.45
N ASP A 320 -5.15 17.80 -5.18
CA ASP A 320 -4.54 18.21 -6.44
C ASP A 320 -4.61 19.73 -6.62
N ASP A 321 -4.06 20.24 -7.71
CA ASP A 321 -4.29 21.60 -8.16
C ASP A 321 -5.65 21.71 -8.86
N GLY A 322 -6.48 22.64 -8.42
CA GLY A 322 -7.85 22.85 -8.91
C GLY A 322 -7.96 23.76 -10.12
N GLY A 323 -6.85 24.07 -10.79
CA GLY A 323 -6.79 25.03 -11.89
C GLY A 323 -6.26 26.40 -11.45
N SER A 324 -5.15 26.41 -10.73
CA SER A 324 -4.42 27.63 -10.36
C SER A 324 -4.03 28.42 -11.61
N SER A 325 -4.19 29.74 -11.57
CA SER A 325 -3.66 30.61 -12.62
C SER A 325 -2.19 30.93 -12.34
N VAL A 326 -1.33 30.84 -13.36
CA VAL A 326 0.11 31.12 -13.26
C VAL A 326 0.54 32.10 -14.33
N THR A 327 1.46 33.01 -13.96
CA THR A 327 2.21 33.85 -14.88
C THR A 327 3.66 33.38 -14.88
N LEU A 328 4.14 32.92 -16.04
CA LEU A 328 5.49 32.40 -16.21
C LEU A 328 6.34 33.36 -17.04
N LYS A 329 7.57 33.60 -16.59
CA LYS A 329 8.63 34.27 -17.35
C LYS A 329 9.44 33.20 -18.09
N ALA A 330 9.49 33.30 -19.41
CA ALA A 330 10.29 32.44 -20.26
C ALA A 330 11.74 32.93 -20.28
N ILE A 331 12.67 32.08 -19.85
CA ILE A 331 14.11 32.33 -19.79
C ILE A 331 14.77 31.64 -20.99
N PRO A 332 15.52 32.36 -21.83
CA PRO A 332 16.13 31.79 -23.02
C PRO A 332 17.18 30.74 -22.68
N MET A 333 16.97 29.55 -23.25
CA MET A 333 17.87 28.41 -23.16
C MET A 333 18.40 28.00 -24.56
N ALA A 334 18.21 28.83 -25.57
CA ALA A 334 18.90 28.72 -26.85
C ALA A 334 19.28 30.11 -27.34
N ALA A 335 20.36 30.22 -28.11
CA ALA A 335 20.91 31.51 -28.55
C ALA A 335 19.92 32.35 -29.38
N ALA A 336 18.98 31.71 -30.08
CA ALA A 336 17.98 32.38 -30.92
C ALA A 336 16.74 32.89 -30.15
N SER A 337 16.61 32.56 -28.86
CA SER A 337 15.39 32.81 -28.10
C SER A 337 15.42 34.15 -27.34
N LYS A 338 14.27 34.83 -27.26
CA LYS A 338 14.08 36.05 -26.46
C LYS A 338 13.16 35.79 -25.27
N PRO A 339 13.37 36.48 -24.12
CA PRO A 339 12.47 36.35 -22.98
C PRO A 339 11.09 36.96 -23.27
N PHE A 340 10.05 36.35 -22.71
CA PHE A 340 8.67 36.83 -22.75
C PHE A 340 7.89 36.33 -21.53
N GLU A 341 6.70 36.86 -21.31
CA GLU A 341 5.79 36.39 -20.26
C GLU A 341 4.59 35.69 -20.86
N ILE A 342 4.12 34.65 -20.19
CA ILE A 342 2.95 33.88 -20.60
C ILE A 342 2.08 33.54 -19.41
N GLN A 343 0.78 33.70 -19.57
CA GLN A 343 -0.22 33.36 -18.57
C GLN A 343 -0.90 32.05 -18.96
N GLY A 344 -1.23 31.24 -17.96
CA GLY A 344 -1.93 29.98 -18.16
C GLY A 344 -2.60 29.49 -16.90
N THR A 345 -3.33 28.39 -17.04
CA THR A 345 -4.00 27.70 -15.93
C THR A 345 -3.46 26.29 -15.85
N ILE A 346 -3.17 25.81 -14.64
CA ILE A 346 -2.77 24.42 -14.42
C ILE A 346 -3.84 23.46 -14.98
N GLY A 347 -3.41 22.44 -15.72
CA GLY A 347 -4.26 21.55 -16.52
C GLY A 347 -4.53 22.04 -17.94
N GLY A 348 -4.23 23.31 -18.25
CA GLY A 348 -4.38 23.90 -19.58
C GLY A 348 -3.10 23.81 -20.43
N SER A 349 -3.16 24.40 -21.63
CA SER A 349 -2.02 24.51 -22.53
C SER A 349 -2.03 25.79 -23.36
N SER A 350 -0.84 26.18 -23.82
CA SER A 350 -0.61 27.34 -24.68
C SER A 350 0.29 26.96 -25.85
N SER A 351 0.02 27.51 -27.03
CA SER A 351 0.89 27.32 -28.21
C SER A 351 2.03 28.32 -28.20
N LEU A 352 3.26 27.84 -28.39
CA LEU A 352 4.47 28.62 -28.57
C LEU A 352 4.93 28.48 -30.03
N THR A 353 5.16 29.61 -30.70
CA THR A 353 5.62 29.63 -32.10
C THR A 353 6.89 30.44 -32.21
N SER A 354 7.96 29.84 -32.75
CA SER A 354 9.22 30.51 -33.06
C SER A 354 9.59 30.20 -34.51
N GLY A 355 9.11 31.02 -35.44
CA GLY A 355 9.30 30.78 -36.88
C GLY A 355 8.63 29.47 -37.34
N ALA A 356 9.44 28.51 -37.81
CA ALA A 356 8.96 27.22 -38.32
C ALA A 356 8.70 26.16 -37.24
N GLU A 357 9.16 26.38 -36.00
CA GLU A 357 8.96 25.42 -34.90
C GLU A 357 7.74 25.79 -34.06
N LYS A 358 6.85 24.79 -33.88
CA LYS A 358 5.66 24.89 -33.05
C LYS A 358 5.81 23.97 -31.84
N LEU A 359 5.72 24.55 -30.65
CA LEU A 359 5.74 23.84 -29.37
C LEU A 359 4.42 24.10 -28.64
N THR A 360 3.96 23.13 -27.87
CA THR A 360 2.82 23.29 -26.97
C THR A 360 3.34 23.22 -25.54
N LEU A 361 3.11 24.28 -24.78
CA LEU A 361 3.37 24.35 -23.35
C LEU A 361 2.13 23.85 -22.60
N GLU A 362 2.25 22.74 -21.90
CA GLU A 362 1.20 22.21 -21.03
C GLU A 362 1.56 22.55 -19.58
N TYR A 363 0.68 23.28 -18.88
CA TYR A 363 0.89 23.64 -17.47
C TYR A 363 0.43 22.47 -16.61
N THR A 364 1.33 21.74 -15.95
CA THR A 364 0.95 20.45 -15.33
C THR A 364 0.75 20.50 -13.84
N ALA A 365 1.54 21.27 -13.09
CA ALA A 365 1.34 21.43 -11.66
C ALA A 365 1.99 22.69 -11.10
N LEU A 366 1.36 23.27 -10.08
CA LEU A 366 1.95 24.26 -9.18
C LEU A 366 2.06 23.63 -7.78
N ARG A 367 3.24 23.71 -7.17
CA ARG A 367 3.44 23.36 -5.77
C ARG A 367 4.06 24.52 -5.04
N VAL A 368 3.30 25.18 -4.17
CA VAL A 368 3.78 26.33 -3.39
C VAL A 368 4.75 25.90 -2.28
N ILE A 369 4.59 24.68 -1.77
CA ILE A 369 5.43 24.09 -0.72
C ILE A 369 5.99 22.76 -1.25
N ASN A 370 7.31 22.60 -1.21
CA ASN A 370 7.99 21.36 -1.57
C ASN A 370 8.91 20.96 -0.41
N VAL A 371 8.62 19.83 0.23
CA VAL A 371 9.39 19.35 1.39
C VAL A 371 10.29 18.22 0.94
N GLU A 372 11.58 18.50 0.82
CA GLU A 372 12.60 17.57 0.34
C GLU A 372 13.51 17.10 1.48
N ASN A 373 14.11 15.91 1.34
CA ASN A 373 15.03 15.36 2.33
C ASN A 373 16.49 15.64 1.93
N PHE A 374 17.21 16.39 2.75
CA PHE A 374 18.61 16.79 2.52
C PHE A 374 19.64 15.99 3.30
N ALA A 375 19.24 14.95 4.04
CA ALA A 375 20.20 14.19 4.84
C ALA A 375 21.34 13.60 3.98
N ALA A 376 22.58 13.88 4.39
CA ALA A 376 23.79 13.38 3.75
C ALA A 376 23.78 11.84 3.65
N GLY A 377 23.77 11.30 2.42
CA GLY A 377 23.72 9.86 2.17
C GLY A 377 22.32 9.26 1.95
N GLY A 378 21.26 10.10 1.92
CA GLY A 378 19.94 9.70 1.45
C GLY A 378 19.97 9.41 -0.04
N ASN A 379 20.08 8.13 -0.41
CA ASN A 379 20.04 7.61 -1.77
C ASN A 379 18.69 7.96 -2.47
N GLN A 380 18.54 9.21 -2.92
CA GLN A 380 17.58 9.59 -3.94
C GLN A 380 18.32 9.68 -5.27
N GLY A 381 18.33 8.58 -6.03
CA GLY A 381 18.25 8.53 -7.50
C GLY A 381 19.07 9.49 -8.38
N SER A 382 20.08 10.20 -7.89
CA SER A 382 20.97 11.06 -8.69
C SER A 382 22.12 10.21 -9.21
N GLY A 383 21.86 9.47 -10.28
CA GLY A 383 22.94 8.88 -11.08
C GLY A 383 23.69 9.99 -11.82
N SER A 384 24.84 10.41 -11.28
CA SER A 384 26.04 10.78 -12.04
C SER A 384 27.19 11.05 -11.05
N GLY A 385 28.24 10.24 -11.12
CA GLY A 385 29.48 10.42 -10.35
C GLY A 385 29.60 9.47 -9.17
N THR A 386 29.93 8.20 -9.44
CA THR A 386 30.59 7.36 -8.45
C THR A 386 31.91 8.02 -8.05
N ASP A 387 31.99 8.61 -6.84
CA ASP A 387 33.26 8.94 -6.22
C ASP A 387 33.97 7.62 -5.88
N VAL A 388 34.97 7.26 -6.68
CA VAL A 388 35.71 5.99 -6.61
C VAL A 388 36.56 5.89 -5.33
N ARG A 389 36.56 6.90 -4.45
CA ARG A 389 37.39 6.91 -3.23
C ARG A 389 36.69 6.46 -1.94
N LYS A 390 35.39 6.15 -1.96
CA LYS A 390 34.66 5.63 -0.78
C LYS A 390 33.66 4.52 -1.14
N VAL A 391 34.18 3.36 -1.52
CA VAL A 391 33.39 2.12 -1.50
C VAL A 391 33.64 1.43 -0.17
N ASP A 392 32.91 1.83 0.88
CA ASP A 392 32.98 1.15 2.17
C ASP A 392 32.14 -0.12 2.11
N LEU A 393 32.76 -1.20 1.62
CA LEU A 393 32.13 -2.50 1.35
C LEU A 393 31.46 -3.10 2.60
N ARG A 394 31.92 -2.72 3.81
CA ARG A 394 31.30 -3.11 5.08
C ARG A 394 29.91 -2.50 5.26
N GLN A 395 29.71 -1.24 4.88
CA GLN A 395 28.44 -0.54 5.07
C GLN A 395 27.35 -1.07 4.14
N ALA A 396 27.73 -1.55 2.95
CA ALA A 396 26.85 -2.20 1.98
C ALA A 396 26.46 -3.64 2.38
N ILE A 397 27.27 -4.32 3.19
CA ILE A 397 27.00 -5.68 3.67
C ILE A 397 26.13 -5.63 4.95
N ASP A 398 26.38 -4.69 5.86
CA ASP A 398 25.54 -4.49 7.05
C ASP A 398 24.11 -4.06 6.71
N THR A 399 23.91 -3.29 5.62
CA THR A 399 22.57 -2.90 5.16
C THR A 399 21.75 -4.05 4.57
N ARG A 400 22.36 -5.19 4.21
CA ARG A 400 21.66 -6.33 3.61
C ARG A 400 21.49 -7.53 4.54
N LEU A 401 22.15 -7.54 5.69
CA LEU A 401 22.11 -8.68 6.63
C LEU A 401 21.31 -8.40 7.92
N GLY A 402 20.75 -7.19 8.08
CA GLY A 402 19.91 -6.82 9.23
C GLY A 402 18.42 -7.12 9.02
N ALA A 403 17.82 -7.80 9.99
CA ALA A 403 16.40 -8.15 10.03
C ALA A 403 15.45 -6.96 9.75
N ALA A 404 14.29 -7.27 9.18
CA ALA A 404 13.21 -6.35 8.87
C ALA A 404 12.76 -5.52 10.09
N ASN A 405 13.36 -4.34 10.29
CA ASN A 405 12.74 -3.16 10.88
C ASN A 405 13.65 -1.93 10.75
N LYS A 406 13.13 -0.92 10.03
CA LYS A 406 13.53 0.49 10.04
C LYS A 406 15.04 0.78 9.97
N THR A 407 15.57 0.95 8.76
CA THR A 407 16.59 1.98 8.57
C THR A 407 15.94 3.32 8.90
N VAL A 408 16.24 3.88 10.07
CA VAL A 408 15.99 5.30 10.33
C VAL A 408 17.00 6.04 9.45
N THR A 409 16.65 6.24 8.19
CA THR A 409 17.28 7.31 7.41
C THR A 409 17.02 8.59 8.20
N GLN A 410 18.08 9.26 8.65
CA GLN A 410 17.92 10.62 9.15
C GLN A 410 17.20 11.40 8.06
N LYS A 411 16.07 12.02 8.41
CA LYS A 411 15.28 12.83 7.49
C LYS A 411 15.49 14.27 7.90
N GLU A 412 16.27 14.98 7.11
CA GLU A 412 16.39 16.42 7.22
C GLU A 412 15.43 17.04 6.21
N LEU A 413 14.16 17.12 6.62
CA LEU A 413 13.10 17.66 5.77
C LEU A 413 13.19 19.18 5.76
N ARG A 414 13.33 19.75 4.56
CA ARG A 414 13.36 21.19 4.36
C ARG A 414 12.40 21.60 3.26
N ASN A 415 11.64 22.67 3.51
CA ASN A 415 10.88 23.30 2.44
C ASN A 415 11.83 24.04 1.49
N VAL A 416 11.83 23.67 0.22
CA VAL A 416 12.65 24.28 -0.85
C VAL A 416 11.89 25.33 -1.66
N GLY A 417 10.71 25.75 -1.19
CA GLY A 417 9.90 26.79 -1.80
C GLY A 417 9.05 26.30 -2.97
N PRO A 418 8.48 27.24 -3.75
CA PRO A 418 7.59 26.90 -4.85
C PRO A 418 8.29 26.20 -6.00
N SER A 419 7.54 25.34 -6.71
CA SER A 419 7.97 24.73 -7.96
C SER A 419 6.83 24.73 -8.98
N VAL A 420 7.21 24.82 -10.26
CA VAL A 420 6.29 24.72 -11.39
C VAL A 420 6.69 23.51 -12.22
N ARG A 421 5.70 22.68 -12.54
CA ARG A 421 5.85 21.59 -13.48
C ARG A 421 5.10 21.90 -14.77
N TYR A 422 5.75 21.62 -15.89
CA TYR A 422 5.17 21.79 -17.22
C TYR A 422 5.70 20.75 -18.19
N LYS A 423 4.99 20.54 -19.30
CA LYS A 423 5.49 19.76 -20.43
C LYS A 423 5.64 20.64 -21.65
N LEU A 424 6.69 20.37 -22.42
CA LEU A 424 6.83 20.91 -23.77
C LEU A 424 6.62 19.79 -24.76
N ARG A 425 5.63 19.94 -25.63
CA ARG A 425 5.30 19.00 -26.69
C ARG A 425 5.67 19.59 -28.05
N ASP A 426 6.41 18.83 -28.85
CA ASP A 426 6.76 19.22 -30.22
C ASP A 426 5.66 18.91 -31.24
N ALA A 427 5.89 19.29 -32.49
CA ALA A 427 4.98 19.02 -33.60
C ALA A 427 4.83 17.53 -33.93
N ALA A 428 5.78 16.68 -33.52
CA ALA A 428 5.71 15.22 -33.65
C ALA A 428 4.88 14.58 -32.52
N GLY A 429 4.45 15.36 -31.53
CA GLY A 429 3.67 14.90 -30.39
C GLY A 429 4.52 14.35 -29.24
N GLN A 430 5.85 14.40 -29.33
CA GLN A 430 6.73 14.00 -28.24
C GLN A 430 6.76 15.09 -27.16
N ALA A 431 6.53 14.69 -25.91
CA ALA A 431 6.48 15.60 -24.78
C ALA A 431 7.58 15.28 -23.77
N ARG A 432 8.32 16.31 -23.36
CA ARG A 432 9.26 16.27 -22.24
C ARG A 432 8.69 16.99 -21.04
N GLU A 433 8.97 16.49 -19.85
CA GLU A 433 8.46 17.08 -18.62
C GLU A 433 9.57 17.77 -17.83
N PHE A 434 9.25 18.95 -17.32
CA PHE A 434 10.17 19.82 -16.62
C PHE A 434 9.61 20.18 -15.24
N GLN A 435 10.47 20.27 -14.25
CA GLN A 435 10.14 20.71 -12.90
C GLN A 435 11.20 21.69 -12.41
N ASN A 436 10.84 22.97 -12.35
CA ASN A 436 11.75 24.02 -11.94
C ASN A 436 11.40 24.50 -10.52
N TYR A 437 12.41 24.69 -9.69
CA TYR A 437 12.27 25.28 -8.35
C TYR A 437 12.57 26.78 -8.40
N MET A 438 11.77 27.55 -7.66
CA MET A 438 11.79 29.02 -7.73
C MET A 438 12.71 29.66 -6.69
N LEU A 439 13.14 28.90 -5.69
CA LEU A 439 14.11 29.36 -4.69
C LEU A 439 15.41 28.57 -4.82
N PRO A 440 16.56 29.23 -4.63
CA PRO A 440 17.84 28.55 -4.65
C PRO A 440 18.03 27.70 -3.39
N VAL A 441 18.70 26.57 -3.54
CA VAL A 441 19.00 25.63 -2.45
C VAL A 441 20.50 25.45 -2.32
N LYS A 442 20.97 25.26 -1.09
CA LYS A 442 22.33 24.76 -0.83
C LYS A 442 22.28 23.24 -0.85
N VAL A 443 23.03 22.64 -1.79
CA VAL A 443 23.10 21.18 -1.95
C VAL A 443 24.20 20.58 -1.09
N ASP A 444 25.20 21.38 -0.72
CA ASP A 444 26.34 20.99 0.09
C ASP A 444 26.42 21.87 1.35
N GLU A 445 26.88 21.29 2.46
CA GLU A 445 27.02 21.95 3.76
C GLU A 445 28.26 22.86 3.84
N GLY A 446 29.15 22.78 2.85
CA GLY A 446 30.31 23.68 2.74
C GLY A 446 29.93 25.16 2.87
N LEU A 447 30.63 25.89 3.74
CA LEU A 447 30.35 27.30 4.05
C LEU A 447 30.34 28.16 2.77
N ASP A 448 31.23 27.85 1.84
CA ASP A 448 31.45 28.56 0.58
C ASP A 448 30.80 27.90 -0.66
N SER A 449 30.05 26.81 -0.48
CA SER A 449 29.33 26.17 -1.60
C SER A 449 28.21 27.11 -2.10
N PRO A 450 28.20 27.46 -3.40
CA PRO A 450 27.21 28.38 -3.94
C PRO A 450 25.81 27.76 -3.85
N ALA A 451 24.81 28.58 -3.54
CA ALA A 451 23.42 28.16 -3.70
C ALA A 451 23.11 27.97 -5.19
N VAL A 452 22.23 27.04 -5.52
CA VAL A 452 21.86 26.72 -6.91
C VAL A 452 20.35 26.70 -7.11
N PHE A 453 19.91 27.18 -8.27
CA PHE A 453 18.57 26.88 -8.78
C PHE A 453 18.56 25.47 -9.37
N LEU A 454 17.48 24.72 -9.09
CA LEU A 454 17.28 23.37 -9.59
C LEU A 454 16.25 23.38 -10.71
N MET A 455 16.69 22.99 -11.92
CA MET A 455 15.82 22.83 -13.09
C MET A 455 15.82 21.37 -13.53
N GLY A 456 14.73 20.67 -13.25
CA GLY A 456 14.56 19.25 -13.50
C GLY A 456 14.01 18.98 -14.90
N VAL A 457 14.49 17.92 -15.53
CA VAL A 457 13.96 17.37 -16.79
C VAL A 457 13.85 15.85 -16.73
N ARG A 458 12.82 15.30 -17.39
CA ARG A 458 12.70 13.88 -17.67
C ARG A 458 12.02 13.65 -19.02
N GLU A 459 12.44 12.58 -19.70
CA GLU A 459 11.88 12.20 -21.01
C GLU A 459 10.55 11.46 -20.84
N THR A 460 10.46 10.54 -19.87
CA THR A 460 9.23 9.81 -19.59
C THR A 460 8.76 10.00 -18.14
N PRO A 461 7.45 9.86 -17.85
CA PRO A 461 6.95 9.93 -16.48
C PRO A 461 7.50 8.85 -15.53
N ALA A 462 8.05 7.76 -16.08
CA ALA A 462 8.66 6.67 -15.30
C ALA A 462 10.10 7.00 -14.88
N ASP A 463 10.76 7.94 -15.56
CA ASP A 463 12.14 8.33 -15.26
C ASP A 463 12.20 9.27 -14.05
N ALA A 464 13.33 9.19 -13.33
CA ALA A 464 13.67 10.19 -12.33
C ALA A 464 14.06 11.52 -13.01
N PHE A 465 13.76 12.64 -12.35
CA PHE A 465 14.21 13.94 -12.82
C PHE A 465 15.72 14.06 -12.74
N GLN A 466 16.35 14.48 -13.83
CA GLN A 466 17.73 14.94 -13.88
C GLN A 466 17.73 16.45 -13.69
N TYR A 467 18.58 16.96 -12.80
CA TYR A 467 18.57 18.37 -12.42
C TYR A 467 19.79 19.12 -12.95
N LEU A 468 19.53 20.15 -13.77
CA LEU A 468 20.49 21.21 -14.04
C LEU A 468 20.57 22.10 -12.80
N ARG A 469 21.79 22.25 -12.27
CA ARG A 469 22.09 23.06 -11.08
C ARG A 469 22.71 24.36 -11.52
N ILE A 470 22.00 25.49 -11.45
CA ILE A 470 22.50 26.79 -11.91
C ILE A 470 22.94 27.61 -10.69
N PRO A 471 24.21 28.03 -10.57
CA PRO A 471 24.66 28.82 -9.43
C PRO A 471 23.98 30.19 -9.42
N VAL A 472 23.64 30.65 -8.22
CA VAL A 472 23.11 31.98 -7.99
C VAL A 472 24.22 33.02 -8.17
N ASP A 473 23.99 34.04 -9.00
CA ASP A 473 24.94 35.14 -9.19
C ASP A 473 24.89 36.17 -8.05
N ALA A 474 25.78 37.16 -8.09
CA ALA A 474 25.89 38.19 -7.06
C ALA A 474 24.60 39.02 -6.91
N GLU A 475 23.78 39.07 -7.96
CA GLU A 475 22.50 39.74 -8.02
C GLU A 475 21.33 38.85 -7.54
N GLY A 476 21.60 37.60 -7.13
CA GLY A 476 20.58 36.66 -6.64
C GLY A 476 19.82 35.94 -7.75
N SER A 477 20.33 35.95 -8.98
CA SER A 477 19.64 35.49 -10.18
C SER A 477 20.40 34.39 -10.92
N MET A 478 19.83 33.91 -12.02
CA MET A 478 20.45 32.98 -12.97
C MET A 478 20.90 33.67 -14.26
N GLU A 479 20.84 35.00 -14.34
CA GLU A 479 21.08 35.73 -15.59
C GLU A 479 22.53 35.63 -16.04
N THR A 480 23.49 35.58 -15.11
CA THR A 480 24.91 35.40 -15.47
C THR A 480 25.13 34.07 -16.20
N PHE A 481 24.48 32.99 -15.78
CA PHE A 481 24.50 31.71 -16.50
C PHE A 481 23.91 31.83 -17.91
N VAL A 482 22.74 32.48 -18.03
CA VAL A 482 22.05 32.66 -19.32
C VAL A 482 22.91 33.45 -20.30
N ARG A 483 23.48 34.58 -19.87
CA ARG A 483 24.40 35.40 -20.68
C ARG A 483 25.66 34.64 -21.07
N LEU A 484 26.30 33.97 -20.12
CA LEU A 484 27.52 33.21 -20.36
C LEU A 484 27.28 32.07 -21.34
N ARG A 485 26.15 31.36 -21.21
CA ARG A 485 25.80 30.28 -22.13
C ARG A 485 25.53 30.79 -23.55
N ALA A 486 24.86 31.94 -23.69
CA ALA A 486 24.67 32.58 -25.00
C ALA A 486 26.01 33.02 -25.62
N ALA A 487 26.89 33.64 -24.83
CA ALA A 487 28.21 34.06 -25.28
C ALA A 487 29.14 32.88 -25.61
N LEU A 488 29.03 31.77 -24.87
CA LEU A 488 29.77 30.55 -25.15
C LEU A 488 29.35 29.92 -26.49
N ALA A 489 28.08 30.06 -26.89
CA ALA A 489 27.60 29.59 -28.18
C ALA A 489 28.12 30.44 -29.36
N ASP A 490 28.43 31.72 -29.13
CA ASP A 490 28.91 32.65 -30.15
C ASP A 490 30.45 32.55 -30.36
N PRO A 491 30.93 32.10 -31.55
CA PRO A 491 32.36 32.00 -31.84
C PRO A 491 33.12 33.32 -31.70
N ALA A 492 32.51 34.46 -32.05
CA ALA A 492 33.17 35.76 -31.99
C ALA A 492 33.40 36.20 -30.54
N GLN A 493 32.43 35.94 -29.65
CA GLN A 493 32.57 36.21 -28.22
C GLN A 493 33.65 35.32 -27.59
N ARG A 494 33.74 34.04 -27.99
CA ARG A 494 34.81 33.15 -27.53
C ARG A 494 36.19 33.66 -27.93
N GLU A 495 36.37 34.10 -29.17
CA GLU A 495 37.65 34.60 -29.66
C GLU A 495 38.10 35.87 -28.92
N LEU A 496 37.17 36.81 -28.69
CA LEU A 496 37.45 38.02 -27.91
C LEU A 496 37.86 37.68 -26.46
N ALA A 497 37.17 36.75 -25.81
CA ALA A 497 37.53 36.30 -24.46
C ALA A 497 38.89 35.62 -24.40
N VAL A 498 39.22 34.81 -25.40
CA VAL A 498 40.52 34.14 -25.54
C VAL A 498 41.66 35.16 -25.66
N ASN A 499 41.50 36.17 -26.52
CA ASN A 499 42.51 37.20 -26.72
C ASN A 499 42.75 38.01 -25.43
N ARG A 500 41.66 38.34 -24.72
CA ARG A 500 41.72 39.01 -23.42
C ARG A 500 42.43 38.14 -22.37
N TYR A 501 42.05 36.88 -22.24
CA TYR A 501 42.70 35.92 -21.33
C TYR A 501 44.19 35.75 -21.63
N ALA A 502 44.57 35.54 -22.90
CA ALA A 502 45.95 35.31 -23.28
C ALA A 502 46.84 36.54 -23.01
N SER A 503 46.32 37.74 -23.25
CA SER A 503 47.03 38.99 -22.95
C SER A 503 47.25 39.22 -21.46
N GLN A 504 46.25 38.92 -20.61
CA GLN A 504 46.35 39.09 -19.16
C GLN A 504 47.20 38.02 -18.48
N ALA A 505 47.13 36.77 -18.95
CA ALA A 505 47.80 35.64 -18.32
C ALA A 505 49.33 35.64 -18.53
N ILE A 506 49.82 36.21 -19.64
CA ILE A 506 51.24 36.16 -20.02
C ILE A 506 52.01 37.43 -19.63
N GLY A 507 51.31 38.51 -19.29
CA GLY A 507 51.94 39.78 -18.92
C GLY A 507 52.75 40.41 -20.07
N PRO A 508 53.33 41.60 -19.86
CA PRO A 508 54.08 42.31 -20.91
C PRO A 508 55.45 41.68 -21.25
N ASP A 509 55.94 40.75 -20.42
CA ASP A 509 57.34 40.30 -20.46
C ASP A 509 57.62 39.18 -21.50
N ARG A 510 56.58 38.50 -22.02
CA ARG A 510 56.70 37.37 -22.97
C ARG A 510 55.64 37.37 -24.08
N PRO A 511 55.53 38.44 -24.88
CA PRO A 511 54.46 38.58 -25.87
C PRO A 511 54.42 37.45 -26.92
N GLU A 512 55.55 36.80 -27.17
CA GLU A 512 55.67 35.67 -28.10
C GLU A 512 54.85 34.43 -27.71
N LEU A 513 54.50 34.26 -26.44
CA LEU A 513 53.70 33.13 -25.95
C LEU A 513 52.18 33.36 -26.07
N ILE A 514 51.74 34.61 -26.28
CA ILE A 514 50.32 34.99 -26.36
C ILE A 514 49.59 34.19 -27.46
N PRO A 515 50.11 34.08 -28.71
CA PRO A 515 49.43 33.32 -29.76
C PRO A 515 49.28 31.82 -29.43
N GLN A 516 50.26 31.23 -28.75
CA GLN A 516 50.23 29.81 -28.38
C GLN A 516 49.18 29.52 -27.30
N LEU A 517 49.10 30.39 -26.27
CA LEU A 517 48.07 30.29 -25.24
C LEU A 517 46.68 30.59 -25.81
N ALA A 518 46.55 31.59 -26.67
CA ALA A 518 45.30 31.91 -27.36
C ALA A 518 44.80 30.73 -28.20
N ALA A 519 45.66 30.10 -28.99
CA ALA A 519 45.29 28.92 -29.78
C ALA A 519 44.80 27.75 -28.89
N SER A 520 45.47 27.51 -27.76
CA SER A 520 45.10 26.47 -26.80
C SER A 520 43.76 26.76 -26.11
N ALA A 521 43.56 28.01 -25.66
CA ALA A 521 42.32 28.46 -25.03
C ALA A 521 41.12 28.46 -25.99
N SER A 522 41.33 28.89 -27.24
CA SER A 522 40.33 28.84 -28.30
C SER A 522 39.86 27.41 -28.54
N ARG A 523 40.80 26.45 -28.64
CA ARG A 523 40.46 25.03 -28.79
C ARG A 523 39.71 24.49 -27.57
N ALA A 524 40.14 24.81 -26.36
CA ALA A 524 39.48 24.36 -25.13
C ALA A 524 38.03 24.87 -25.05
N LEU A 525 37.79 26.17 -25.29
CA LEU A 525 36.45 26.75 -25.28
C LEU A 525 35.58 26.23 -26.43
N ALA A 526 36.16 26.01 -27.62
CA ALA A 526 35.43 25.45 -28.75
C ALA A 526 34.96 24.01 -28.47
N LEU A 527 35.85 23.15 -27.97
CA LEU A 527 35.51 21.78 -27.55
C LEU A 527 34.43 21.78 -26.46
N PHE A 528 34.60 22.63 -25.43
CA PHE A 528 33.62 22.76 -24.35
C PHE A 528 32.25 23.25 -24.85
N ALA A 529 32.22 24.17 -25.82
CA ALA A 529 31.00 24.63 -26.48
C ALA A 529 30.38 23.58 -27.43
N GLY A 530 31.00 22.41 -27.61
CA GLY A 530 30.56 21.37 -28.56
C GLY A 530 30.91 21.69 -30.02
N SER A 531 31.76 22.69 -30.26
CA SER A 531 32.22 23.11 -31.58
C SER A 531 33.61 22.50 -31.86
N GLY A 532 33.70 21.45 -32.67
CA GLY A 532 34.99 20.87 -33.09
C GLY A 532 35.42 19.56 -32.44
N ALA A 533 34.50 18.84 -31.77
CA ALA A 533 34.75 17.43 -31.41
C ALA A 533 34.62 16.54 -32.67
N PRO A 534 35.57 15.63 -32.96
CA PRO A 534 35.36 14.63 -34.00
C PRO A 534 34.25 13.68 -33.54
N GLY A 535 33.05 13.84 -34.12
CA GLY A 535 31.97 12.87 -33.91
C GLY A 535 32.27 11.57 -34.67
N PRO A 536 31.91 10.39 -34.12
CA PRO A 536 31.85 9.19 -34.94
C PRO A 536 30.79 9.39 -36.03
N SER A 537 31.15 9.08 -37.27
CA SER A 537 30.29 9.08 -38.46
C SER A 537 29.34 7.86 -38.44
N SER A 538 28.54 7.72 -37.39
CA SER A 538 27.41 6.79 -37.34
C SER A 538 26.23 7.43 -36.62
N GLY A 539 25.04 7.28 -37.19
CA GLY A 539 23.84 8.03 -36.81
C GLY A 539 23.46 7.92 -35.33
N ASN A 540 22.83 9.00 -34.83
CA ASN A 540 22.18 9.15 -33.52
C ASN A 540 23.05 9.29 -32.25
N VAL A 541 24.32 9.71 -32.35
CA VAL A 541 25.09 10.13 -31.16
C VAL A 541 25.10 11.66 -31.08
N LYS A 542 24.55 12.23 -29.99
CA LYS A 542 24.61 13.67 -29.69
C LYS A 542 26.08 14.12 -29.71
N THR A 543 26.39 15.24 -30.36
CA THR A 543 27.73 15.84 -30.30
C THR A 543 28.11 16.08 -28.84
N ALA A 544 29.20 15.45 -28.38
CA ALA A 544 29.70 15.65 -27.02
C ALA A 544 30.04 17.13 -26.80
N ALA A 545 29.62 17.68 -25.66
CA ALA A 545 29.89 19.05 -25.24
C ALA A 545 30.30 19.05 -23.75
N GLY A 546 30.69 20.21 -23.22
CA GLY A 546 31.08 20.32 -21.82
C GLY A 546 32.38 19.59 -21.48
N LEU A 547 32.47 19.10 -20.24
CA LEU A 547 33.62 18.34 -19.75
C LEU A 547 33.75 16.97 -20.42
N GLU A 548 32.64 16.38 -20.87
CA GLU A 548 32.65 15.11 -21.62
C GLU A 548 33.42 15.26 -22.93
N ALA A 549 33.20 16.35 -23.68
CA ALA A 549 33.95 16.62 -24.91
C ALA A 549 35.46 16.76 -24.66
N ILE A 550 35.83 17.39 -23.55
CA ILE A 550 37.24 17.54 -23.16
C ILE A 550 37.83 16.18 -22.78
N SER A 551 37.10 15.35 -22.02
CA SER A 551 37.54 13.99 -21.67
C SER A 551 37.76 13.13 -22.91
N ASN A 552 36.80 13.12 -23.83
CA ASN A 552 36.90 12.37 -25.09
C ASN A 552 38.08 12.84 -25.95
N PHE A 553 38.31 14.15 -26.01
CA PHE A 553 39.48 14.71 -26.70
C PHE A 553 40.80 14.25 -26.05
N MET A 554 40.87 14.26 -24.72
CA MET A 554 42.04 13.85 -23.94
C MET A 554 42.37 12.37 -24.11
N GLU A 555 41.36 11.51 -24.07
CA GLU A 555 41.53 10.07 -24.27
C GLU A 555 42.07 9.73 -25.66
N ALA A 556 41.60 10.45 -26.69
CA ALA A 556 41.98 10.23 -28.08
C ALA A 556 43.35 10.83 -28.46
N ASN A 557 43.74 11.96 -27.86
CA ASN A 557 44.91 12.73 -28.34
C ASN A 557 46.09 12.78 -27.35
N VAL A 558 45.90 12.35 -26.09
CA VAL A 558 46.94 12.44 -25.06
C VAL A 558 47.27 11.04 -24.51
N PRO A 559 48.57 10.62 -24.51
CA PRO A 559 49.00 9.37 -23.91
C PRO A 559 48.63 9.26 -22.43
N GLU A 560 48.27 8.05 -21.97
CA GLU A 560 47.72 7.81 -20.62
C GLU A 560 48.58 8.38 -19.49
N ALA A 561 49.91 8.29 -19.61
CA ALA A 561 50.86 8.80 -18.62
C ALA A 561 50.83 10.33 -18.44
N GLU A 562 50.39 11.07 -19.46
CA GLU A 562 50.38 12.55 -19.46
C GLU A 562 48.98 13.13 -19.24
N ARG A 563 47.93 12.30 -19.28
CA ARG A 563 46.52 12.75 -19.23
C ARG A 563 46.20 13.60 -18.01
N ASN A 564 46.69 13.22 -16.82
CA ASN A 564 46.41 13.97 -15.59
C ASN A 564 46.97 15.41 -15.66
N ARG A 565 48.23 15.55 -16.07
CA ARG A 565 48.91 16.86 -16.14
C ARG A 565 48.33 17.72 -17.26
N ALA A 566 48.12 17.15 -18.43
CA ALA A 566 47.53 17.87 -19.56
C ALA A 566 46.05 18.25 -19.30
N GLY A 567 45.29 17.39 -18.61
CA GLY A 567 43.93 17.68 -18.16
C GLY A 567 43.89 18.84 -17.17
N GLU A 568 44.77 18.87 -16.17
CA GLU A 568 44.87 19.98 -15.21
C GLU A 568 45.17 21.31 -15.91
N MET A 569 46.11 21.32 -16.87
CA MET A 569 46.40 22.52 -17.67
C MET A 569 45.21 22.97 -18.52
N LEU A 570 44.52 22.04 -19.18
CA LEU A 570 43.35 22.36 -20.01
C LEU A 570 42.20 22.92 -19.17
N VAL A 571 41.91 22.32 -18.02
CA VAL A 571 40.88 22.81 -17.09
C VAL A 571 41.25 24.21 -16.59
N ARG A 572 42.52 24.47 -16.27
CA ARG A 572 42.98 25.81 -15.87
C ARG A 572 42.81 26.84 -16.99
N ILE A 573 43.18 26.49 -18.22
CA ILE A 573 43.01 27.36 -19.41
C ILE A 573 41.53 27.61 -19.69
N LEU A 574 40.69 26.57 -19.63
CA LEU A 574 39.25 26.64 -19.81
C LEU A 574 38.63 27.59 -18.78
N ASN A 575 38.95 27.41 -17.49
CA ASN A 575 38.44 28.23 -16.41
C ASN A 575 38.84 29.70 -16.58
N GLY A 576 40.09 29.96 -17.02
CA GLY A 576 40.55 31.31 -17.33
C GLY A 576 39.78 31.95 -18.49
N GLY A 577 39.56 31.20 -19.58
CA GLY A 577 38.78 31.66 -20.72
C GLY A 577 37.30 31.90 -20.39
N LEU A 578 36.67 31.00 -19.63
CA LEU A 578 35.29 31.17 -19.17
C LEU A 578 35.15 32.33 -18.18
N PHE A 579 36.16 32.56 -17.33
CA PHE A 579 36.19 33.71 -16.44
C PHE A 579 36.22 35.03 -17.23
N GLU A 580 37.12 35.19 -18.19
CA GLU A 580 37.15 36.41 -19.02
C GLU A 580 35.87 36.58 -19.86
N LEU A 581 35.30 35.49 -20.38
CA LEU A 581 34.01 35.53 -21.05
C LEU A 581 32.89 35.99 -20.11
N THR A 582 32.92 35.56 -18.85
CA THR A 582 31.99 36.02 -17.81
C THR A 582 32.17 37.51 -17.52
N GLN A 583 33.41 37.99 -17.37
CA GLN A 583 33.69 39.41 -17.15
C GLN A 583 33.17 40.27 -18.31
N MET A 584 33.41 39.84 -19.56
CA MET A 584 32.91 40.53 -20.75
C MET A 584 31.39 40.62 -20.79
N THR A 585 30.68 39.52 -20.55
CA THR A 585 29.21 39.53 -20.55
C THR A 585 28.62 40.40 -19.44
N ARG A 586 29.31 40.50 -18.29
CA ARG A 586 28.94 41.40 -17.20
C ARG A 586 29.17 42.87 -17.58
N GLU A 587 30.33 43.20 -18.15
CA GLU A 587 30.64 44.54 -18.64
C GLU A 587 29.65 45.02 -19.71
N GLN A 588 29.32 44.16 -20.69
CA GLN A 588 28.31 44.42 -21.72
C GLN A 588 26.91 44.70 -21.13
N SER A 589 26.63 44.14 -19.95
CA SER A 589 25.36 44.32 -19.24
C SER A 589 25.41 45.45 -18.19
N GLY A 590 26.50 46.22 -18.12
CA GLY A 590 26.68 47.30 -17.14
C GLY A 590 26.89 46.82 -15.70
N LEU A 591 27.20 45.53 -15.49
CA LEU A 591 27.44 44.95 -14.18
C LEU A 591 28.90 45.07 -13.76
N LYS A 592 29.15 45.11 -12.44
CA LYS A 592 30.52 45.16 -11.90
C LYS A 592 31.27 43.86 -12.20
N PRO A 593 32.57 43.92 -12.55
CA PRO A 593 33.42 42.73 -12.68
C PRO A 593 33.41 41.90 -11.39
N LEU A 594 33.49 40.57 -11.52
CA LEU A 594 33.60 39.68 -10.37
C LEU A 594 34.98 39.83 -9.73
N PRO A 595 35.06 39.83 -8.37
CA PRO A 595 36.33 39.86 -7.66
C PRO A 595 37.08 38.54 -7.81
N GLN A 596 38.41 38.56 -7.66
CA GLN A 596 39.21 37.33 -7.66
C GLN A 596 39.33 36.74 -6.25
N ASP A 597 38.20 36.40 -5.63
CA ASP A 597 38.13 35.80 -4.30
C ASP A 597 37.81 34.29 -4.35
N GLU A 598 37.70 33.66 -3.17
CA GLU A 598 37.38 32.23 -3.07
C GLU A 598 35.93 31.93 -3.46
N LYS A 599 35.00 32.84 -3.14
CA LYS A 599 33.57 32.72 -3.52
C LYS A 599 33.38 32.73 -5.03
N THR A 600 34.09 33.60 -5.74
CA THR A 600 34.04 33.67 -7.20
C THR A 600 34.65 32.42 -7.81
N ARG A 601 35.72 31.87 -7.23
CA ARG A 601 36.28 30.58 -7.66
C ARG A 601 35.29 29.43 -7.49
N ALA A 602 34.59 29.36 -6.36
CA ALA A 602 33.55 28.37 -6.12
C ALA A 602 32.35 28.53 -7.08
N PHE A 603 31.89 29.76 -7.29
CA PHE A 603 30.85 30.11 -8.27
C PHE A 603 31.23 29.67 -9.68
N MET A 604 32.45 29.99 -10.14
CA MET A 604 32.93 29.62 -11.47
C MET A 604 33.12 28.11 -11.63
N SER A 605 33.60 27.40 -10.58
CA SER A 605 33.68 25.94 -10.59
C SER A 605 32.29 25.32 -10.79
N GLN A 606 31.29 25.79 -10.03
CA GLN A 606 29.92 25.33 -10.20
C GLN A 606 29.36 25.72 -11.58
N MET A 607 29.67 26.92 -12.09
CA MET A 607 29.25 27.39 -13.42
C MET A 607 29.77 26.49 -14.55
N VAL A 608 31.01 26.01 -14.46
CA VAL A 608 31.58 25.06 -15.43
C VAL A 608 30.79 23.76 -15.44
N LEU A 609 30.47 23.22 -14.27
CA LEU A 609 29.63 22.01 -14.14
C LEU A 609 28.23 22.27 -14.74
N SER A 610 27.61 23.41 -14.42
CA SER A 610 26.30 23.79 -14.95
C SER A 610 26.29 23.92 -16.47
N LEU A 611 27.30 24.54 -17.05
CA LEU A 611 27.43 24.68 -18.51
C LEU A 611 27.67 23.33 -19.18
N SER A 612 28.44 22.44 -18.54
CA SER A 612 28.65 21.07 -19.00
C SER A 612 27.35 20.26 -19.00
N ASP A 613 26.51 20.44 -17.98
CA ASP A 613 25.22 19.74 -17.85
C ASP A 613 24.10 20.36 -18.69
N ALA A 614 24.24 21.63 -19.10
CA ALA A 614 23.19 22.37 -19.82
C ALA A 614 22.62 21.66 -21.07
N PRO A 615 23.39 20.92 -21.89
CA PRO A 615 22.84 20.15 -23.02
C PRO A 615 21.84 19.05 -22.62
N HIS A 616 21.89 18.58 -21.36
CA HIS A 616 20.93 17.62 -20.81
C HIS A 616 19.57 18.24 -20.49
N TYR A 617 19.45 19.57 -20.51
CA TYR A 617 18.19 20.32 -20.43
C TYR A 617 17.81 20.85 -21.82
N PRO A 618 17.26 20.02 -22.74
CA PRO A 618 17.07 20.36 -24.15
C PRO A 618 15.79 21.18 -24.40
N ALA A 619 15.55 22.20 -23.57
CA ALA A 619 14.45 23.14 -23.76
C ALA A 619 14.98 24.41 -24.44
N PRO A 620 14.27 25.00 -25.42
CA PRO A 620 14.63 26.30 -25.99
C PRO A 620 14.39 27.45 -25.01
N MET A 621 13.47 27.25 -24.05
CA MET A 621 13.15 28.16 -22.95
C MET A 621 12.94 27.36 -21.67
N ALA A 622 13.44 27.86 -20.55
CA ALA A 622 12.99 27.44 -19.23
C ALA A 622 11.88 28.39 -18.74
N PHE A 623 10.97 27.92 -17.91
CA PHE A 623 9.91 28.76 -17.34
C PHE A 623 10.09 28.94 -15.84
N GLU A 624 10.07 30.22 -15.42
CA GLU A 624 10.14 30.67 -14.04
C GLU A 624 8.78 31.27 -13.63
N LEU A 625 8.35 31.04 -12.40
CA LEU A 625 7.09 31.56 -11.86
C LEU A 625 7.25 33.02 -11.45
N LYS A 626 6.47 33.91 -12.07
CA LYS A 626 6.43 35.33 -11.71
C LYS A 626 5.29 35.63 -10.73
N ASP A 627 4.12 35.05 -10.96
CA ASP A 627 2.93 35.28 -10.14
C ASP A 627 1.95 34.08 -10.23
N PHE A 628 1.08 33.90 -9.22
CA PHE A 628 0.04 32.88 -9.24
C PHE A 628 -1.17 33.21 -8.34
N THR A 629 -2.33 32.67 -8.71
CA THR A 629 -3.49 32.54 -7.82
C THR A 629 -3.75 31.06 -7.61
N GLN A 630 -3.55 30.59 -6.38
CA GLN A 630 -3.69 29.18 -6.05
C GLN A 630 -5.15 28.80 -5.92
N VAL A 631 -5.54 27.70 -6.58
CA VAL A 631 -6.83 27.02 -6.41
C VAL A 631 -6.52 25.57 -6.08
N GLN A 632 -6.96 25.09 -4.92
CA GLN A 632 -6.75 23.68 -4.55
C GLN A 632 -7.94 22.82 -4.98
N ALA A 633 -7.70 21.53 -5.13
CA ALA A 633 -8.74 20.53 -5.30
C ALA A 633 -8.57 19.40 -4.29
N SER A 634 -9.69 18.85 -3.86
CA SER A 634 -9.72 17.63 -3.07
C SER A 634 -10.19 16.47 -3.91
N VAL A 635 -9.48 15.35 -3.78
CA VAL A 635 -9.90 14.07 -4.32
C VAL A 635 -10.55 13.32 -3.17
N PHE A 636 -11.86 13.13 -3.29
CA PHE A 636 -12.64 12.32 -2.36
C PHE A 636 -12.79 10.92 -2.92
N GLN A 637 -12.55 9.91 -2.09
CA GLN A 637 -12.99 8.57 -2.43
C GLN A 637 -14.39 8.37 -1.83
N VAL A 638 -15.38 8.22 -2.68
CA VAL A 638 -16.78 7.95 -2.29
C VAL A 638 -17.07 6.47 -2.43
N ALA A 639 -17.59 5.85 -1.36
CA ALA A 639 -17.85 4.42 -1.34
C ALA A 639 -19.20 4.08 -0.72
N ARG A 640 -19.95 3.22 -1.38
CA ARG A 640 -21.11 2.52 -0.82
C ARG A 640 -20.72 1.05 -0.67
N ALA A 641 -20.67 0.57 0.58
CA ALA A 641 -20.13 -0.75 0.92
C ALA A 641 -21.10 -1.50 1.86
N PRO A 642 -22.18 -2.10 1.35
CA PRO A 642 -23.16 -2.83 2.17
C PRO A 642 -22.59 -4.11 2.80
N GLY A 643 -21.58 -4.71 2.17
CA GLY A 643 -20.89 -5.91 2.65
C GLY A 643 -20.07 -5.69 3.92
N LYS A 644 -19.60 -4.47 4.18
CA LYS A 644 -18.81 -4.09 5.37
C LYS A 644 -19.43 -4.59 6.68
N THR A 645 -20.73 -4.38 6.87
CA THR A 645 -21.45 -4.83 8.08
C THR A 645 -21.50 -6.36 8.16
N VAL A 646 -21.68 -7.04 7.03
CA VAL A 646 -21.69 -8.51 6.95
C VAL A 646 -20.32 -9.08 7.30
N VAL A 647 -19.24 -8.45 6.80
CA VAL A 647 -17.86 -8.83 7.12
C VAL A 647 -17.59 -8.65 8.62
N TYR A 648 -17.97 -7.51 9.22
CA TYR A 648 -17.79 -7.30 10.67
C TYR A 648 -18.56 -8.30 11.53
N LEU A 649 -19.80 -8.62 11.15
CA LEU A 649 -20.56 -9.68 11.81
C LEU A 649 -19.84 -11.03 11.70
N GLY A 650 -19.33 -11.36 10.51
CA GLY A 650 -18.52 -12.55 10.26
C GLY A 650 -17.26 -12.59 11.13
N CYS A 651 -16.50 -11.50 11.22
CA CYS A 651 -15.33 -11.39 12.10
C CYS A 651 -15.70 -11.63 13.57
N GLY A 652 -16.82 -11.07 14.04
CA GLY A 652 -17.35 -11.31 15.39
C GLY A 652 -17.65 -12.79 15.63
N PHE A 653 -18.34 -13.45 14.68
CA PHE A 653 -18.61 -14.89 14.75
C PHE A 653 -17.35 -15.74 14.70
N LEU A 654 -16.31 -15.31 13.97
CA LEU A 654 -15.03 -16.00 13.91
C LEU A 654 -14.35 -15.99 15.28
N ILE A 655 -14.25 -14.82 15.91
CA ILE A 655 -13.64 -14.64 17.23
C ILE A 655 -14.38 -15.48 18.27
N LEU A 656 -15.72 -15.32 18.35
CA LEU A 656 -16.54 -16.08 19.30
C LEU A 656 -16.49 -17.59 19.03
N GLY A 657 -16.47 -17.99 17.75
CA GLY A 657 -16.43 -19.38 17.32
C GLY A 657 -15.14 -20.08 17.72
N ILE A 658 -13.99 -19.45 17.42
CA ILE A 658 -12.66 -19.94 17.80
C ILE A 658 -12.54 -19.99 19.33
N PHE A 659 -12.95 -18.93 20.03
CA PHE A 659 -12.90 -18.88 21.49
C PHE A 659 -13.72 -20.02 22.11
N ALA A 660 -14.96 -20.23 21.66
CA ALA A 660 -15.80 -21.32 22.15
C ALA A 660 -15.20 -22.71 21.85
N MET A 661 -14.59 -22.90 20.68
CA MET A 661 -13.97 -24.19 20.32
C MET A 661 -12.67 -24.49 21.09
N LEU A 662 -11.88 -23.48 21.45
CA LEU A 662 -10.61 -23.65 22.14
C LEU A 662 -10.76 -23.70 23.66
N TYR A 663 -11.57 -22.80 24.24
CA TYR A 663 -11.64 -22.61 25.70
C TYR A 663 -12.82 -23.33 26.36
N VAL A 664 -13.92 -23.59 25.66
CA VAL A 664 -15.06 -24.31 26.24
C VAL A 664 -14.89 -25.81 26.01
N ARG A 665 -14.94 -26.61 27.09
CA ARG A 665 -14.85 -28.08 27.02
C ARG A 665 -16.23 -28.70 27.25
N GLU A 666 -16.67 -29.56 26.33
CA GLU A 666 -17.88 -30.36 26.53
C GLU A 666 -17.53 -31.54 27.45
N ARG A 667 -18.27 -31.64 28.56
CA ARG A 667 -18.12 -32.68 29.57
C ARG A 667 -19.47 -33.33 29.84
N ARG A 668 -19.47 -34.66 30.03
CA ARG A 668 -20.65 -35.45 30.38
C ARG A 668 -20.31 -36.40 31.52
N VAL A 669 -21.15 -36.40 32.55
CA VAL A 669 -21.04 -37.30 33.70
C VAL A 669 -22.27 -38.17 33.73
N TRP A 670 -22.07 -39.46 33.95
CA TRP A 670 -23.13 -40.41 34.24
C TRP A 670 -22.86 -41.06 35.58
N VAL A 671 -23.88 -41.16 36.43
CA VAL A 671 -23.82 -41.91 37.69
C VAL A 671 -24.98 -42.89 37.70
N TRP A 672 -24.68 -44.18 37.74
CA TRP A 672 -25.64 -45.25 37.91
C TRP A 672 -25.70 -45.66 39.37
N LEU A 673 -26.90 -45.81 39.91
CA LEU A 673 -27.15 -46.13 41.32
C LEU A 673 -28.07 -47.34 41.39
N ALA A 674 -27.57 -48.48 41.87
CA ALA A 674 -28.34 -49.71 42.04
C ALA A 674 -28.39 -50.13 43.52
N PRO A 675 -29.42 -50.88 43.98
CA PRO A 675 -29.42 -51.47 45.31
C PRO A 675 -28.23 -52.41 45.49
N ARG A 676 -27.55 -52.36 46.64
CA ARG A 676 -26.46 -53.29 46.96
C ARG A 676 -27.05 -54.65 47.35
N GLN A 677 -26.78 -55.70 46.58
CA GLN A 677 -27.03 -57.08 47.01
C GLN A 677 -25.92 -57.49 47.99
N THR A 678 -26.29 -57.79 49.23
CA THR A 678 -25.42 -58.44 50.21
C THR A 678 -25.58 -59.95 50.05
N ASP A 679 -24.64 -60.61 49.39
CA ASP A 679 -24.57 -62.07 49.36
C ASP A 679 -24.18 -62.58 50.75
N PHE A 680 -25.15 -63.15 51.48
CA PHE A 680 -24.84 -64.00 52.64
C PHE A 680 -24.54 -65.40 52.13
N THR A 681 -23.27 -65.70 51.83
CA THR A 681 -22.79 -67.07 51.65
C THR A 681 -22.58 -67.69 53.03
N ALA A 682 -23.49 -68.59 53.44
CA ALA A 682 -23.35 -69.37 54.66
C ALA A 682 -22.41 -70.57 54.42
N GLU A 683 -21.19 -70.52 54.96
CA GLU A 683 -20.32 -71.68 55.13
C GLU A 683 -20.25 -72.07 56.63
N SER A 684 -20.67 -73.30 56.91
CA SER A 684 -20.31 -74.21 58.02
C SER A 684 -20.30 -73.71 59.49
N GLY A 685 -21.12 -74.34 60.34
CA GLY A 685 -20.72 -74.68 61.72
C GLY A 685 -21.71 -74.36 62.86
N ASN A 686 -22.55 -75.36 63.19
CA ASN A 686 -23.20 -75.65 64.50
C ASN A 686 -24.17 -74.63 65.15
N PRO A 687 -25.39 -75.03 65.59
CA PRO A 687 -26.32 -74.15 66.28
C PRO A 687 -26.16 -74.22 67.80
N ILE A 688 -25.89 -73.08 68.45
CA ILE A 688 -26.22 -72.87 69.86
C ILE A 688 -27.09 -71.62 69.94
N ALA A 689 -28.31 -71.80 70.43
CA ALA A 689 -29.27 -70.74 70.66
C ALA A 689 -29.06 -70.11 72.04
N VAL A 690 -28.95 -68.78 72.14
CA VAL A 690 -29.52 -67.95 73.23
C VAL A 690 -29.67 -66.48 72.76
N GLY A 691 -30.93 -65.99 72.75
CA GLY A 691 -31.41 -64.69 73.25
C GLY A 691 -30.77 -63.34 72.86
N GLY A 692 -31.62 -62.40 72.43
CA GLY A 692 -31.53 -60.98 72.84
C GLY A 692 -31.39 -59.93 71.73
N HIS A 693 -32.43 -59.10 71.61
CA HIS A 693 -32.53 -57.78 70.94
C HIS A 693 -32.67 -57.72 69.40
N PRO A 694 -33.55 -56.84 68.88
CA PRO A 694 -33.72 -56.63 67.46
C PRO A 694 -32.55 -55.79 66.93
N VAL A 695 -31.74 -56.35 66.05
CA VAL A 695 -30.66 -55.62 65.41
C VAL A 695 -31.04 -55.28 63.96
N SER A 696 -31.15 -53.97 63.77
CA SER A 696 -30.91 -53.20 62.55
C SER A 696 -31.90 -53.32 61.39
N GLU A 697 -32.55 -52.19 61.12
CA GLU A 697 -32.85 -51.70 59.77
C GLU A 697 -31.81 -52.23 58.78
N SER A 698 -32.26 -52.86 57.70
CA SER A 698 -31.35 -53.17 56.60
C SER A 698 -30.71 -51.84 56.21
N THR A 699 -29.39 -51.75 56.34
CA THR A 699 -28.63 -50.59 55.90
C THR A 699 -28.80 -50.51 54.39
N ALA A 700 -29.83 -49.79 53.96
CA ALA A 700 -30.26 -49.69 52.58
C ALA A 700 -29.18 -48.91 51.82
N SER A 701 -28.21 -49.65 51.32
CA SER A 701 -27.03 -49.12 50.66
C SER A 701 -27.19 -49.24 49.15
N SER A 702 -26.70 -48.24 48.44
CA SER A 702 -26.63 -48.25 46.99
C SER A 702 -25.19 -48.42 46.52
N TYR A 703 -25.04 -49.06 45.37
CA TYR A 703 -23.79 -49.15 44.66
C TYR A 703 -23.80 -48.15 43.51
N ALA A 704 -22.84 -47.24 43.52
CA ALA A 704 -22.70 -46.17 42.55
C ALA A 704 -21.60 -46.48 41.54
N THR A 705 -21.90 -46.38 40.25
CA THR A 705 -20.91 -46.43 39.15
C THR A 705 -20.93 -45.11 38.40
N MET A 706 -19.84 -44.36 38.48
CA MET A 706 -19.65 -43.08 37.82
C MET A 706 -18.75 -43.21 36.60
N ALA A 707 -19.09 -42.51 35.51
CA ALA A 707 -18.22 -42.31 34.35
C ALA A 707 -18.22 -40.85 33.91
N LEU A 708 -17.03 -40.33 33.55
CA LEU A 708 -16.86 -39.01 32.94
C LEU A 708 -16.35 -39.16 31.50
N SER A 709 -16.95 -38.40 30.60
CA SER A 709 -16.47 -38.22 29.23
C SER A 709 -16.20 -36.77 28.94
N THR A 710 -15.01 -36.49 28.40
CA THR A 710 -14.59 -35.18 27.92
C THR A 710 -14.30 -35.27 26.42
N ASN A 711 -14.49 -34.16 25.70
CA ASN A 711 -14.15 -34.09 24.27
C ASN A 711 -12.63 -34.10 23.98
N ARG A 712 -11.80 -33.79 24.98
CA ARG A 712 -10.32 -33.83 24.92
C ARG A 712 -9.76 -34.40 26.24
N LYS A 713 -8.72 -35.25 26.15
CA LYS A 713 -7.95 -35.71 27.32
C LYS A 713 -6.94 -34.64 27.70
N THR A 714 -6.99 -34.17 28.94
CA THR A 714 -6.15 -33.08 29.47
C THR A 714 -5.93 -33.30 30.96
N MET A 715 -4.78 -32.89 31.51
CA MET A 715 -4.48 -33.02 32.95
C MET A 715 -5.54 -32.39 33.87
N ASP A 716 -6.16 -31.27 33.46
CA ASP A 716 -7.26 -30.67 34.25
C ASP A 716 -8.51 -31.56 34.29
N GLY A 717 -8.71 -32.38 33.26
CA GLY A 717 -9.84 -33.32 33.18
C GLY A 717 -9.68 -34.46 34.17
N ASP A 718 -8.44 -34.88 34.43
CA ASP A 718 -8.11 -35.91 35.43
C ASP A 718 -8.33 -35.35 36.85
N LYS A 719 -7.87 -34.10 37.10
CA LYS A 719 -8.13 -33.39 38.36
C LYS A 719 -9.62 -33.16 38.61
N GLU A 720 -10.36 -32.73 37.59
CA GLU A 720 -11.81 -32.54 37.67
C GLU A 720 -12.53 -33.87 37.93
N PHE A 721 -12.06 -34.98 37.35
CA PHE A 721 -12.62 -36.29 37.61
C PHE A 721 -12.44 -36.72 39.07
N GLU A 722 -11.24 -36.59 39.64
CA GLU A 722 -11.01 -36.91 41.05
C GLU A 722 -11.84 -36.00 41.97
N MET A 723 -11.94 -34.70 41.67
CA MET A 723 -12.79 -33.77 42.43
C MET A 723 -14.28 -34.20 42.39
N LEU A 724 -14.79 -34.57 41.21
CA LEU A 724 -16.18 -35.04 41.07
C LEU A 724 -16.40 -36.39 41.75
N LYS A 725 -15.44 -37.31 41.66
CA LYS A 725 -15.48 -38.61 42.35
C LYS A 725 -15.57 -38.41 43.86
N THR A 726 -14.70 -37.58 44.45
CA THR A 726 -14.78 -37.24 45.87
C THR A 726 -16.12 -36.60 46.19
N LYS A 727 -16.53 -35.55 45.46
CA LYS A 727 -17.74 -34.77 45.78
C LYS A 727 -19.05 -35.56 45.62
N LEU A 728 -19.10 -36.53 44.71
CA LEU A 728 -20.33 -37.27 44.39
C LEU A 728 -20.40 -38.64 45.08
N LEU A 729 -19.28 -39.36 45.18
CA LEU A 729 -19.23 -40.73 45.69
C LEU A 729 -18.75 -40.85 47.13
N GLN A 730 -18.07 -39.84 47.68
CA GLN A 730 -17.73 -39.77 49.09
C GLN A 730 -18.70 -38.76 49.73
N ALA A 731 -19.64 -39.23 50.55
CA ALA A 731 -20.50 -38.32 51.30
C ALA A 731 -19.61 -37.45 52.22
N PRO A 732 -19.94 -36.16 52.43
CA PRO A 732 -19.38 -35.47 53.59
C PRO A 732 -19.82 -36.26 54.83
N LEU A 733 -18.85 -36.59 55.69
CA LEU A 733 -19.09 -37.19 56.99
C LEU A 733 -20.11 -36.38 57.81
#